data_AF-A0A817XVI1-F1
#
_entry.id   AF-A0A817XVI1-F1
#
_cell.length_a   1.000
_cell.length_b   1.000
_cell.length_c   1.000
_cell.angle_alpha   90.00
_cell.angle_beta   90.00
_cell.angle_gamma   90.00
#
_symmetry.space_group_name_H-M   'P 1'
#
loop_
_entity.id
_entity.type
_entity.pdbx_description
1 polymer ?
#
loop_
_entity_poly.entity_id
_entity_poly.type
_entity_poly.pdbx_seq_one_letter_code
_entity_poly.pdbx_strand_id
1 'polypeptide(L)'
;MRFNQDDTCILINRCSEKMAYLTLRQQHWIKPVYTAYNDQLNAEDQYQQHVFYFILQKLPEYKAQINQLSLQSEIQANLQVYIDQMPIAVNYEHFKTELYNPKNSSLSLNILRRFLSATGFLEMTRAIYDLSQFYLLLHQTYSLLIERDKFIETTLEDLSKCAEQNSNIVDQRLRAQHHSIIKNGIEAVNLYHKFADGLIQPGACDETQRFDQVSSQTPIHYLVTNENPDEGDIVMRILSVLADYHNGLLELLEKELKNDPNDNRTVLKSLVYDIVSKDVSILQIARDNTGVITLTADDVLWLSKLSRASLITDTENIFEIKENLLKFDFRYIQSYIVRTHLLSCRINFRHIVQKYQCYKRKNQTNNESEMIELDENYSKHIDRDKLEIEWSHLKDMLVDKLTNGYKLLRQIMLLIKSNENDLSHLSLNEFLDIHANDQSIREQCELYEIRNFQLCYLSHIQELYSNAISNFQYLFTDVPHLLRTPINDQLNEELKQAIKVNLIDMKYDDSDEKLKSTIQTISEFLNELRAIETSLFEQSTQSLSKTCEYLTIESPILLWIPSEIRCENYVSLSIHLIRCRSILQEKLVNIQEKQNIVWTEGIDENQNPTELKNPFLNYLNSREENSQDEFTNDLIGIDGFDLPPKTIGNNDHRNDVHHLLDDDDQVPMRTTIDNQQMKKDEIMDDEKIDSPSLYTMQIKSLSFESSPWLDLLNKLKNPNNEEDNRPKRVTIIHPDGTTSSHLLRKEKVFEQFRKTFKDKRYSFETLIPVDKYQISLDLNDDNPSLPRDFPTEYSILERTSLIQVKVEYGERSVDYFTKSECSVINVFSRFMNDPKLGLNLNTENIICFFDENQRLIYDGIIGDLFSVNDQEKRKVRLILTEENRSISFNEILYRTAQDEEKRILLHPNTVWQNFDNWFREQPVAENLGKEYFSYFLKEKNSIVEETDRILSTVEPITIDVISRDSTMKVKISYENQCEKICVLKATKINQLLNNENLLPKLNLNFDSCRDCVLALGENPDQRLSNEDTRKPIGEFSGDDQEVVEFRIALLIQISTSNNSEKPEEVLLFNRKVTIEELFQISKGSERGYKYLASYQTKKIIDFHHLLSDVNETRFL
;
A
#
# COMPACT_ATOMS: atom_id res chain seq x y z
N MET A 1 30.54 -1.10 -72.50
CA MET A 1 29.43 -1.11 -71.52
C MET A 1 29.54 -2.41 -70.73
N ARG A 2 30.24 -2.36 -69.58
CA ARG A 2 30.32 -3.49 -68.64
C ARG A 2 29.27 -3.21 -67.56
N PHE A 3 28.38 -4.16 -67.35
CA PHE A 3 27.27 -4.06 -66.40
C PHE A 3 27.81 -4.07 -64.96
N ASN A 4 27.47 -3.04 -64.18
CA ASN A 4 27.72 -2.96 -62.73
C ASN A 4 26.75 -3.86 -61.95
N GLN A 5 26.71 -5.16 -62.26
CA GLN A 5 26.11 -6.17 -61.38
C GLN A 5 26.98 -6.41 -60.14
N ASP A 6 28.28 -6.10 -60.22
CA ASP A 6 29.24 -6.36 -59.15
C ASP A 6 28.99 -5.51 -57.90
N ASP A 7 28.58 -4.24 -58.01
CA ASP A 7 28.47 -3.36 -56.84
C ASP A 7 27.23 -3.62 -55.97
N THR A 8 26.10 -4.01 -56.58
CA THR A 8 24.90 -4.44 -55.83
C THR A 8 25.11 -5.80 -55.19
N CYS A 9 25.79 -6.72 -55.90
CA CYS A 9 26.26 -7.96 -55.31
C CYS A 9 27.27 -7.70 -54.18
N ILE A 10 28.15 -6.70 -54.28
CA ILE A 10 29.09 -6.34 -53.20
C ILE A 10 28.36 -5.78 -51.97
N LEU A 11 27.30 -4.98 -52.14
CA LEU A 11 26.58 -4.37 -51.01
C LEU A 11 25.65 -5.38 -50.32
N ILE A 12 24.93 -6.19 -51.11
CA ILE A 12 24.14 -7.31 -50.59
C ILE A 12 25.07 -8.37 -50.00
N ASN A 13 26.17 -8.74 -50.68
CA ASN A 13 27.17 -9.65 -50.10
C ASN A 13 27.81 -9.04 -48.86
N ARG A 14 28.05 -7.73 -48.74
CA ARG A 14 28.58 -7.16 -47.49
C ARG A 14 27.55 -7.19 -46.36
N CYS A 15 26.27 -6.96 -46.64
CA CYS A 15 25.21 -7.10 -45.64
C CYS A 15 25.04 -8.57 -45.23
N SER A 16 25.01 -9.48 -46.19
CA SER A 16 24.94 -10.92 -45.98
C SER A 16 26.22 -11.48 -45.35
N GLU A 17 27.41 -10.95 -45.67
CA GLU A 17 28.69 -11.28 -45.05
C GLU A 17 28.75 -10.74 -43.62
N LYS A 18 28.15 -9.59 -43.32
CA LYS A 18 28.09 -9.07 -41.94
C LYS A 18 27.10 -9.86 -41.10
N MET A 19 25.93 -10.20 -41.65
CA MET A 19 24.98 -11.12 -41.01
C MET A 19 25.62 -12.50 -40.83
N ALA A 20 26.29 -13.01 -41.87
CA ALA A 20 27.03 -14.26 -41.83
C ALA A 20 28.18 -14.20 -40.82
N TYR A 21 28.93 -13.09 -40.74
CA TYR A 21 30.03 -12.89 -39.78
C TYR A 21 29.54 -12.85 -38.34
N LEU A 22 28.35 -12.27 -38.10
CA LEU A 22 27.66 -12.29 -36.80
C LEU A 22 27.16 -13.71 -36.44
N THR A 23 26.85 -14.55 -37.44
CA THR A 23 26.51 -15.97 -37.25
C THR A 23 27.70 -16.94 -37.29
N LEU A 24 28.85 -16.53 -37.84
CA LEU A 24 30.05 -17.37 -38.06
C LEU A 24 30.97 -17.43 -36.84
N ARG A 25 30.96 -16.39 -35.99
CA ARG A 25 31.42 -16.57 -34.61
C ARG A 25 30.31 -17.35 -33.93
N GLN A 26 30.59 -18.56 -33.45
CA GLN A 26 29.64 -19.39 -32.71
C GLN A 26 29.16 -18.65 -31.45
N GLN A 27 28.21 -17.75 -31.62
CA GLN A 27 27.47 -17.13 -30.56
C GLN A 27 26.58 -18.22 -29.98
N HIS A 28 26.76 -18.50 -28.69
CA HIS A 28 26.27 -19.70 -28.02
C HIS A 28 24.73 -19.83 -28.09
N TRP A 29 24.05 -18.71 -28.36
CA TRP A 29 22.60 -18.59 -28.49
C TRP A 29 22.07 -18.92 -29.90
N ILE A 30 22.89 -18.95 -30.95
CA ILE A 30 22.46 -19.36 -32.30
C ILE A 30 22.70 -20.87 -32.44
N LYS A 31 21.68 -21.68 -32.14
CA LYS A 31 21.72 -23.15 -32.27
C LYS A 31 20.82 -23.60 -33.42
N PRO A 32 21.21 -24.63 -34.21
CA PRO A 32 20.35 -25.15 -35.28
C PRO A 32 19.09 -25.86 -34.76
N VAL A 33 19.12 -26.34 -33.52
CA VAL A 33 17.98 -26.95 -32.82
C VAL A 33 18.08 -26.59 -31.34
N TYR A 34 16.99 -26.08 -30.75
CA TYR A 34 16.89 -25.81 -29.32
C TYR A 34 16.28 -27.03 -28.62
N THR A 35 16.93 -27.53 -27.57
CA THR A 35 16.48 -28.71 -26.81
C THR A 35 15.47 -28.37 -25.72
N ALA A 36 15.44 -27.11 -25.27
CA ALA A 36 14.51 -26.61 -24.27
C ALA A 36 13.90 -25.28 -24.72
N TYR A 37 12.64 -25.03 -24.35
CA TYR A 37 11.88 -23.85 -24.75
C TYR A 37 12.50 -22.53 -24.25
N ASN A 38 13.08 -22.53 -23.04
CA ASN A 38 13.73 -21.33 -22.49
C ASN A 38 15.02 -20.96 -23.25
N ASP A 39 15.72 -21.93 -23.83
CA ASP A 39 16.92 -21.67 -24.65
C ASP A 39 16.53 -20.97 -25.96
N GLN A 40 15.37 -21.31 -26.51
CA GLN A 40 14.81 -20.65 -27.68
C GLN A 40 14.41 -19.21 -27.34
N LEU A 41 13.69 -18.98 -26.24
CA LEU A 41 13.29 -17.63 -25.81
C LEU A 41 14.49 -16.72 -25.55
N ASN A 42 15.51 -17.21 -24.84
CA ASN A 42 16.73 -16.44 -24.60
C ASN A 42 17.49 -16.14 -25.89
N ALA A 43 17.49 -17.06 -26.86
CA ALA A 43 18.10 -16.82 -28.16
C ALA A 43 17.32 -15.82 -29.01
N GLU A 44 15.99 -15.84 -28.96
CA GLU A 44 15.12 -14.87 -29.63
C GLU A 44 15.33 -13.46 -29.05
N ASP A 45 15.42 -13.32 -27.73
CA ASP A 45 15.69 -12.03 -27.08
C ASP A 45 17.08 -11.50 -27.43
N GLN A 46 18.12 -12.35 -27.40
CA GLN A 46 19.47 -11.93 -27.81
C GLN A 46 19.57 -11.59 -29.30
N TYR A 47 18.86 -12.30 -30.18
CA TYR A 47 18.75 -11.92 -31.59
C TYR A 47 18.09 -10.55 -31.75
N GLN A 48 17.00 -10.32 -31.02
CA GLN A 48 16.25 -9.07 -31.07
C GLN A 48 17.12 -7.90 -30.60
N GLN A 49 17.86 -8.07 -29.51
CA GLN A 49 18.73 -7.06 -28.92
C GLN A 49 19.97 -6.75 -29.77
N HIS A 50 20.70 -7.78 -30.21
CA HIS A 50 22.02 -7.58 -30.82
C HIS A 50 21.98 -7.44 -32.34
N VAL A 51 20.97 -8.00 -33.01
CA VAL A 51 20.88 -8.00 -34.47
C VAL A 51 19.74 -7.10 -34.93
N PHE A 52 18.52 -7.36 -34.48
CA PHE A 52 17.33 -6.66 -34.99
C PHE A 52 17.34 -5.17 -34.63
N TYR A 53 17.48 -4.81 -33.35
CA TYR A 53 17.47 -3.40 -32.94
C TYR A 53 18.69 -2.62 -33.44
N PHE A 54 19.86 -3.25 -33.54
CA PHE A 54 21.04 -2.63 -34.12
C PHE A 54 20.81 -2.25 -35.60
N ILE A 55 20.28 -3.20 -36.41
CA ILE A 55 19.96 -2.95 -37.81
C ILE A 55 18.87 -1.88 -37.93
N LEU A 56 17.84 -1.94 -37.08
CA LEU A 56 16.76 -0.95 -37.05
C LEU A 56 17.27 0.46 -36.73
N GLN A 57 18.22 0.60 -35.80
CA GLN A 57 18.84 1.88 -35.45
C GLN A 57 19.74 2.43 -36.57
N LYS A 58 20.42 1.57 -37.32
CA LYS A 58 21.31 1.98 -38.43
C LYS A 58 20.59 2.20 -39.76
N LEU A 59 19.36 1.73 -39.89
CA LEU A 59 18.56 1.85 -41.11
C LEU A 59 18.37 3.29 -41.61
N PRO A 60 18.09 4.31 -40.78
CA PRO A 60 17.95 5.70 -41.24
C PRO A 60 19.25 6.26 -41.81
N GLU A 61 20.39 5.91 -41.21
CA GLU A 61 21.74 6.31 -41.68
C GLU A 61 22.02 5.70 -43.06
N TYR A 62 21.69 4.42 -43.25
CA TYR A 62 21.82 3.75 -44.55
C TYR A 62 20.85 4.32 -45.60
N LYS A 63 19.60 4.64 -45.24
CA LYS A 63 18.65 5.33 -46.14
C LYS A 63 19.21 6.69 -46.58
N ALA A 64 19.77 7.46 -45.65
CA ALA A 64 20.38 8.76 -45.95
C ALA A 64 21.61 8.63 -46.88
N GLN A 65 22.48 7.65 -46.64
CA GLN A 65 23.65 7.39 -47.49
C GLN A 65 23.26 6.96 -48.90
N ILE A 66 22.22 6.11 -49.05
CA ILE A 66 21.71 5.67 -50.35
C ILE A 66 21.06 6.83 -51.12
N ASN A 67 20.31 7.69 -50.43
CA ASN A 67 19.71 8.89 -51.03
C ASN A 67 20.76 9.93 -51.48
N GLN A 68 21.93 9.94 -50.85
CA GLN A 68 23.04 10.83 -51.21
C GLN A 68 23.90 10.32 -52.38
N LEU A 69 23.83 9.01 -52.69
CA LEU A 69 24.52 8.44 -53.85
C LEU A 69 23.75 8.81 -55.14
N SER A 70 24.26 9.82 -55.85
CA SER A 70 23.72 10.33 -57.12
C SER A 70 24.00 9.39 -58.31
N LEU A 71 23.45 8.17 -58.28
CA LEU A 71 23.62 7.19 -59.34
C LEU A 71 22.34 7.00 -60.15
N GLN A 72 22.27 7.69 -61.30
CA GLN A 72 21.19 7.63 -62.30
C GLN A 72 21.00 6.24 -62.95
N SER A 73 20.72 5.20 -62.17
CA SER A 73 20.59 3.83 -62.64
C SER A 73 19.27 3.20 -62.18
N GLU A 74 18.79 2.26 -62.98
CA GLU A 74 17.65 1.38 -62.69
C GLU A 74 17.80 0.65 -61.33
N ILE A 75 19.04 0.48 -60.87
CA ILE A 75 19.37 -0.07 -59.55
C ILE A 75 18.96 0.87 -58.42
N GLN A 76 19.15 2.20 -58.56
CA GLN A 76 18.65 3.17 -57.56
C GLN A 76 17.13 3.15 -57.52
N ALA A 77 16.44 3.05 -58.66
CA ALA A 77 15.00 2.92 -58.69
C ALA A 77 14.52 1.64 -57.97
N ASN A 78 15.19 0.50 -58.18
CA ASN A 78 14.86 -0.75 -57.50
C ASN A 78 15.20 -0.75 -56.00
N LEU A 79 16.33 -0.15 -55.60
CA LEU A 79 16.69 0.03 -54.20
C LEU A 79 15.76 1.02 -53.50
N GLN A 80 15.35 2.08 -54.19
CA GLN A 80 14.36 3.03 -53.69
C GLN A 80 13.01 2.34 -53.53
N VAL A 81 12.54 1.56 -54.52
CA VAL A 81 11.33 0.73 -54.40
C VAL A 81 11.42 -0.23 -53.21
N TYR A 82 12.56 -0.88 -53.00
CA TYR A 82 12.77 -1.78 -51.85
C TYR A 82 12.79 -1.01 -50.50
N ILE A 83 13.43 0.16 -50.45
CA ILE A 83 13.48 1.04 -49.27
C ILE A 83 12.11 1.65 -48.97
N ASP A 84 11.32 1.92 -49.99
CA ASP A 84 9.94 2.41 -49.92
C ASP A 84 8.98 1.29 -49.49
N GLN A 85 9.34 0.02 -49.73
CA GLN A 85 8.65 -1.18 -49.24
C GLN A 85 9.08 -1.59 -47.82
N MET A 86 10.15 -1.01 -47.27
CA MET A 86 10.57 -1.29 -45.90
C MET A 86 9.61 -0.60 -44.91
N PRO A 87 9.10 -1.31 -43.89
CA PRO A 87 8.15 -0.76 -42.94
C PRO A 87 8.73 0.49 -42.27
N ILE A 88 7.92 1.56 -42.22
CA ILE A 88 8.29 2.79 -41.53
C ILE A 88 8.55 2.42 -40.07
N ALA A 89 9.71 2.80 -39.53
CA ALA A 89 10.01 2.65 -38.12
C ALA A 89 9.15 3.66 -37.33
N VAL A 90 7.94 3.26 -36.99
CA VAL A 90 6.98 4.08 -36.24
C VAL A 90 7.51 4.28 -34.83
N ASN A 91 8.08 5.46 -34.59
CA ASN A 91 8.48 5.94 -33.27
C ASN A 91 7.36 6.76 -32.60
N TYR A 92 7.59 7.14 -31.34
CA TYR A 92 6.65 7.94 -30.54
C TYR A 92 6.40 9.36 -31.10
N GLU A 93 7.36 9.93 -31.81
CA GLU A 93 7.18 11.26 -32.44
C GLU A 93 6.21 11.21 -33.62
N HIS A 94 6.11 10.09 -34.35
CA HIS A 94 5.06 9.92 -35.35
C HIS A 94 3.66 9.91 -34.71
N PHE A 95 3.51 9.27 -33.56
CA PHE A 95 2.25 9.27 -32.80
C PHE A 95 1.86 10.69 -32.37
N LYS A 96 2.81 11.47 -31.81
CA LYS A 96 2.56 12.89 -31.47
C LYS A 96 2.21 13.71 -32.69
N THR A 97 2.98 13.58 -33.77
CA THR A 97 2.76 14.34 -35.01
C THR A 97 1.35 14.09 -35.55
N GLU A 98 0.91 12.82 -35.55
CA GLU A 98 -0.43 12.47 -36.01
C GLU A 98 -1.53 12.90 -35.02
N LEU A 99 -1.28 12.85 -33.71
CA LEU A 99 -2.22 13.35 -32.69
C LEU A 99 -2.52 14.86 -32.84
N TYR A 100 -1.50 15.65 -33.20
CA TYR A 100 -1.60 17.09 -33.46
C TYR A 100 -1.93 17.43 -34.91
N ASN A 101 -2.11 16.44 -35.78
CA ASN A 101 -2.55 16.65 -37.16
C ASN A 101 -3.92 17.34 -37.16
N PRO A 102 -4.12 18.45 -37.89
CA PRO A 102 -5.40 19.17 -37.94
C PRO A 102 -6.60 18.27 -38.31
N LYS A 103 -6.38 17.19 -39.05
CA LYS A 103 -7.43 16.21 -39.38
C LYS A 103 -8.05 15.56 -38.13
N ASN A 104 -7.26 15.41 -37.07
CA ASN A 104 -7.68 14.80 -35.81
C ASN A 104 -8.19 15.85 -34.80
N SER A 105 -8.22 17.14 -35.14
CA SER A 105 -8.66 18.21 -34.22
C SER A 105 -10.13 18.08 -33.81
N SER A 106 -10.96 17.44 -34.65
CA SER A 106 -12.38 17.17 -34.36
C SER A 106 -12.60 16.04 -33.35
N LEU A 107 -11.58 15.22 -33.07
CA LEU A 107 -11.66 14.20 -32.03
C LEU A 107 -11.47 14.86 -30.65
N SER A 108 -12.29 14.45 -29.66
CA SER A 108 -12.20 14.86 -28.25
C SER A 108 -10.98 14.27 -27.54
N LEU A 109 -9.79 14.66 -28.01
CA LEU A 109 -8.47 14.19 -27.56
C LEU A 109 -7.72 15.25 -26.74
N ASN A 110 -8.45 16.20 -26.15
CA ASN A 110 -7.83 17.33 -25.44
C ASN A 110 -7.10 16.86 -24.17
N ILE A 111 -7.63 15.84 -23.48
CA ILE A 111 -6.97 15.23 -22.32
C ILE A 111 -5.64 14.60 -22.76
N LEU A 112 -5.66 13.77 -23.79
CA LEU A 112 -4.45 13.14 -24.32
C LEU A 112 -3.42 14.18 -24.77
N ARG A 113 -3.83 15.18 -25.55
CA ARG A 113 -2.94 16.27 -26.00
C ARG A 113 -2.34 17.03 -24.83
N ARG A 114 -3.16 17.37 -23.82
CA ARG A 114 -2.69 18.11 -22.65
C ARG A 114 -1.73 17.26 -21.82
N PHE A 115 -2.10 16.02 -21.54
CA PHE A 115 -1.29 15.06 -20.78
C PHE A 115 0.07 14.84 -21.43
N LEU A 116 0.13 14.61 -22.75
CA LEU A 116 1.39 14.38 -23.45
C LEU A 116 2.23 15.65 -23.61
N SER A 117 1.59 16.83 -23.71
CA SER A 117 2.32 18.11 -23.63
C SER A 117 2.84 18.41 -22.22
N ALA A 118 2.29 17.74 -21.21
CA ALA A 118 2.56 17.94 -19.80
C ALA A 118 3.50 16.90 -19.19
N THR A 119 4.07 15.95 -19.96
CA THR A 119 4.82 14.83 -19.38
C THR A 119 5.96 15.28 -18.47
N GLY A 120 6.76 16.25 -18.92
CA GLY A 120 7.85 16.80 -18.09
C GLY A 120 7.34 17.49 -16.81
N PHE A 121 6.12 18.02 -16.82
CA PHE A 121 5.49 18.58 -15.63
C PHE A 121 4.89 17.49 -14.72
N LEU A 122 4.32 16.43 -15.29
CA LEU A 122 3.76 15.30 -14.56
C LEU A 122 4.83 14.42 -13.91
N GLU A 123 6.05 14.45 -14.43
CA GLU A 123 7.23 13.94 -13.71
C GLU A 123 7.53 14.80 -12.48
N MET A 124 7.33 16.12 -12.58
CA MET A 124 7.54 17.08 -11.48
C MET A 124 6.50 16.99 -10.37
N THR A 125 5.25 16.60 -10.66
CA THR A 125 4.21 16.53 -9.62
C THR A 125 4.51 15.52 -8.53
N ARG A 126 5.41 14.53 -8.75
CA ARG A 126 5.94 13.68 -7.67
C ARG A 126 6.59 14.49 -6.55
N ALA A 127 7.22 15.61 -6.89
CA ALA A 127 7.79 16.53 -5.93
C ALA A 127 6.75 17.11 -4.95
N ILE A 128 5.46 17.10 -5.28
CA ILE A 128 4.41 17.57 -4.36
C ILE A 128 4.49 16.81 -3.04
N TYR A 129 4.66 15.48 -3.06
CA TYR A 129 4.76 14.69 -1.83
C TYR A 129 5.97 15.11 -0.98
N ASP A 130 7.16 15.10 -1.59
CA ASP A 130 8.41 15.41 -0.91
C ASP A 130 8.43 16.86 -0.39
N LEU A 131 7.98 17.81 -1.21
CA LEU A 131 7.84 19.22 -0.82
C LEU A 131 6.82 19.42 0.28
N SER A 132 5.74 18.64 0.32
CA SER A 132 4.72 18.72 1.37
C SER A 132 5.26 18.23 2.70
N GLN A 133 5.97 17.09 2.71
CA GLN A 133 6.65 16.62 3.92
C GLN A 133 7.73 17.60 4.38
N PHE A 134 8.52 18.11 3.43
CA PHE A 134 9.58 19.07 3.71
C PHE A 134 9.02 20.37 4.30
N TYR A 135 7.96 20.91 3.70
CA TYR A 135 7.27 22.09 4.20
C TYR A 135 6.73 21.88 5.62
N LEU A 136 6.07 20.75 5.88
CA LEU A 136 5.52 20.44 7.21
C LEU A 136 6.60 20.28 8.25
N LEU A 137 7.69 19.62 7.90
CA LEU A 137 8.83 19.47 8.79
C LEU A 137 9.38 20.85 9.20
N LEU A 138 9.62 21.73 8.22
CA LEU A 138 10.11 23.09 8.48
C LEU A 138 9.11 23.92 9.32
N HIS A 139 7.82 23.87 9.01
CA HIS A 139 6.79 24.70 9.66
C HIS A 139 6.25 24.18 10.98
N GLN A 140 6.13 22.87 11.19
CA GLN A 140 5.51 22.30 12.40
C GLN A 140 6.53 21.92 13.45
N THR A 141 7.65 21.34 13.02
CA THR A 141 8.61 20.73 13.93
C THR A 141 9.68 21.74 14.33
N TYR A 142 10.19 22.52 13.37
CA TYR A 142 11.35 23.37 13.63
C TYR A 142 11.02 24.81 13.98
N SER A 143 9.84 25.32 13.60
CA SER A 143 9.35 26.61 14.11
C SER A 143 9.19 26.63 15.64
N LEU A 144 9.00 25.46 16.28
CA LEU A 144 8.93 25.30 17.73
C LEU A 144 10.31 25.19 18.40
N LEU A 145 11.36 24.88 17.64
CA LEU A 145 12.70 24.57 18.15
C LEU A 145 13.70 25.73 18.03
N ILE A 146 13.38 26.75 17.24
CA ILE A 146 14.31 27.83 16.91
C ILE A 146 13.75 29.16 17.40
N GLU A 147 14.51 29.86 18.25
CA GLU A 147 14.20 31.25 18.62
C GLU A 147 14.19 32.14 17.38
N ARG A 148 13.27 33.10 17.32
CA ARG A 148 12.97 33.91 16.13
C ARG A 148 14.21 34.52 15.45
N ASP A 149 15.17 34.99 16.24
CA ASP A 149 16.37 35.65 15.74
C ASP A 149 17.36 34.63 15.11
N LYS A 150 17.30 33.36 15.51
CA LYS A 150 18.12 32.28 14.96
C LYS A 150 17.55 31.71 13.66
N PHE A 151 16.25 31.86 13.41
CA PHE A 151 15.58 31.27 12.24
C PHE A 151 16.14 31.81 10.91
N ILE A 152 16.57 33.08 10.91
CA ILE A 152 17.18 33.72 9.74
C ILE A 152 18.55 33.12 9.43
N GLU A 153 19.35 32.80 10.44
CA GLU A 153 20.73 32.32 10.28
C GLU A 153 20.81 30.79 10.19
N THR A 154 19.81 30.07 10.69
CA THR A 154 19.85 28.60 10.74
C THR A 154 19.72 28.01 9.33
N THR A 155 20.70 27.19 8.97
CA THR A 155 20.71 26.43 7.70
C THR A 155 19.95 25.11 7.84
N LEU A 156 19.62 24.46 6.71
CA LEU A 156 19.04 23.11 6.73
C LEU A 156 19.96 22.08 7.43
N GLU A 157 21.27 22.24 7.31
CA GLU A 157 22.25 21.39 8.00
C GLU A 157 22.23 21.60 9.50
N ASP A 158 22.19 22.85 9.95
CA ASP A 158 22.10 23.17 11.39
C ASP A 158 20.82 22.58 11.99
N LEU A 159 19.73 22.61 11.23
CA LEU A 159 18.44 22.08 11.61
C LEU A 159 18.44 20.53 11.68
N SER A 160 19.18 19.84 10.80
CA SER A 160 19.45 18.41 10.93
C SER A 160 20.27 18.12 12.20
N LYS A 161 21.33 18.89 12.46
CA LYS A 161 22.18 18.76 13.66
C LYS A 161 21.41 19.02 14.95
N CYS A 162 20.52 20.01 14.97
CA CYS A 162 19.67 20.29 16.15
C CYS A 162 18.72 19.12 16.47
N ALA A 163 18.19 18.43 15.46
CA ALA A 163 17.39 17.22 15.69
C ALA A 163 18.24 16.05 16.23
N GLU A 164 19.49 15.94 15.77
CA GLU A 164 20.44 14.95 16.31
C GLU A 164 20.80 15.23 17.78
N GLN A 165 20.93 16.51 18.16
CA GLN A 165 21.33 16.92 19.51
C GLN A 165 20.19 16.89 20.54
N ASN A 166 18.95 17.23 20.13
CA ASN A 166 17.81 17.29 21.05
C ASN A 166 17.15 15.92 21.31
N SER A 167 17.43 14.90 20.50
CA SER A 167 16.85 13.57 20.65
C SER A 167 17.68 12.69 21.58
N ASN A 168 17.88 13.10 22.83
CA ASN A 168 18.73 12.35 23.76
C ASN A 168 18.15 11.00 24.21
N ILE A 169 16.88 10.66 23.91
CA ILE A 169 16.26 9.38 24.32
C ILE A 169 15.32 8.77 23.25
N VAL A 170 14.99 9.46 22.13
CA VAL A 170 13.91 9.00 21.23
C VAL A 170 14.41 8.67 19.82
N ASP A 171 14.31 7.37 19.51
CA ASP A 171 14.22 6.66 18.22
C ASP A 171 15.13 7.12 17.06
N GLN A 172 16.19 6.34 16.79
CA GLN A 172 17.06 6.49 15.62
C GLN A 172 16.26 6.54 14.29
N ARG A 173 15.07 5.92 14.26
CA ARG A 173 14.17 5.96 13.09
C ARG A 173 13.68 7.36 12.77
N LEU A 174 13.33 8.16 13.78
CA LEU A 174 12.84 9.52 13.58
C LEU A 174 13.94 10.42 13.01
N ARG A 175 15.18 10.23 13.44
CA ARG A 175 16.36 10.94 12.90
C ARG A 175 16.59 10.62 11.42
N ALA A 176 16.59 9.33 11.08
CA ALA A 176 16.75 8.88 9.70
C ALA A 176 15.61 9.43 8.81
N GLN A 177 14.40 9.49 9.35
CA GLN A 177 13.24 10.07 8.67
C GLN A 177 13.40 11.57 8.41
N HIS A 178 13.80 12.37 9.42
CA HIS A 178 14.02 13.81 9.23
C HIS A 178 15.10 14.09 8.19
N HIS A 179 16.23 13.36 8.25
CA HIS A 179 17.31 13.51 7.29
C HIS A 179 16.85 13.16 5.87
N SER A 180 16.07 12.09 5.72
CA SER A 180 15.47 11.71 4.44
C SER A 180 14.51 12.78 3.92
N ILE A 181 13.66 13.37 4.78
CA ILE A 181 12.70 14.42 4.37
C ILE A 181 13.45 15.68 3.92
N ILE A 182 14.49 16.11 4.64
CA ILE A 182 15.30 17.28 4.26
C ILE A 182 16.01 17.02 2.92
N LYS A 183 16.64 15.86 2.77
CA LYS A 183 17.34 15.47 1.54
C LYS A 183 16.38 15.46 0.35
N ASN A 184 15.25 14.76 0.48
CA ASN A 184 14.25 14.66 -0.58
C ASN A 184 13.63 16.03 -0.90
N GLY A 185 13.43 16.88 0.12
CA GLY A 185 12.97 18.25 -0.04
C GLY A 185 13.93 19.11 -0.88
N ILE A 186 15.23 19.05 -0.59
CA ILE A 186 16.26 19.75 -1.38
C ILE A 186 16.27 19.25 -2.83
N GLU A 187 16.26 17.93 -3.02
CA GLU A 187 16.20 17.32 -4.35
C GLU A 187 14.96 17.76 -5.13
N ALA A 188 13.80 17.80 -4.47
CA ALA A 188 12.53 18.22 -5.06
C ALA A 188 12.52 19.71 -5.47
N VAL A 189 13.06 20.60 -4.61
CA VAL A 189 13.20 22.04 -4.95
C VAL A 189 14.16 22.23 -6.13
N ASN A 190 15.30 21.54 -6.14
CA ASN A 190 16.27 21.62 -7.22
C ASN A 190 15.78 20.99 -8.52
N LEU A 191 14.95 19.96 -8.43
CA LEU A 191 14.29 19.36 -9.57
C LEU A 191 13.35 20.39 -10.22
N TYR A 192 12.57 21.12 -9.42
CA TYR A 192 11.72 22.20 -9.93
C TYR A 192 12.55 23.35 -10.50
N HIS A 193 13.64 23.74 -9.82
CA HIS A 193 14.58 24.73 -10.34
C HIS A 193 15.07 24.34 -11.74
N LYS A 194 15.50 23.08 -11.93
CA LYS A 194 15.97 22.60 -13.23
C LYS A 194 14.85 22.62 -14.29
N PHE A 195 13.64 22.26 -13.91
CA PHE A 195 12.47 22.27 -14.79
C PHE A 195 12.08 23.69 -15.24
N ALA A 196 12.05 24.64 -14.31
CA ALA A 196 11.58 26.01 -14.54
C ALA A 196 12.71 27.02 -14.81
N ASP A 197 13.96 26.59 -14.92
CA ASP A 197 15.14 27.48 -14.99
C ASP A 197 15.17 28.49 -13.82
N GLY A 198 14.85 27.98 -12.62
CA GLY A 198 14.72 28.77 -11.39
C GLY A 198 13.53 29.72 -11.35
N LEU A 199 12.66 29.77 -12.37
CA LEU A 199 11.52 30.69 -12.40
C LEU A 199 10.38 30.20 -11.50
N ILE A 200 9.91 31.09 -10.63
CA ILE A 200 8.66 30.95 -9.89
C ILE A 200 7.70 32.03 -10.38
N GLN A 201 6.51 31.63 -10.85
CA GLN A 201 5.51 32.61 -11.30
C GLN A 201 5.08 33.51 -10.12
N PRO A 202 5.05 34.84 -10.32
CA PRO A 202 4.74 35.78 -9.24
C PRO A 202 3.26 35.70 -8.84
N GLY A 203 3.01 35.69 -7.54
CA GLY A 203 1.71 36.06 -6.99
C GLY A 203 1.58 37.58 -6.97
N ALA A 204 0.61 38.11 -7.71
CA ALA A 204 0.07 39.49 -7.67
C ALA A 204 0.99 40.74 -7.80
N CYS A 205 2.31 40.70 -7.55
CA CYS A 205 3.21 41.86 -7.64
C CYS A 205 4.57 41.49 -8.29
N ASP A 206 4.89 42.19 -9.39
CA ASP A 206 6.15 42.32 -10.17
C ASP A 206 7.06 41.10 -10.50
N GLU A 207 7.31 40.98 -11.82
CA GLU A 207 8.37 40.30 -12.60
C GLU A 207 9.19 39.16 -11.95
N THR A 208 8.96 37.93 -12.45
CA THR A 208 9.87 36.76 -12.48
C THR A 208 10.95 36.70 -11.39
N GLN A 209 10.58 36.30 -10.16
CA GLN A 209 11.56 35.90 -9.17
C GLN A 209 12.22 34.59 -9.62
N ARG A 210 13.51 34.66 -9.93
CA ARG A 210 14.37 33.47 -10.05
C ARG A 210 14.93 33.15 -8.69
N PHE A 211 14.88 31.88 -8.28
CA PHE A 211 15.56 31.41 -7.08
C PHE A 211 16.76 30.55 -7.47
N ASP A 212 17.83 30.60 -6.67
CA ASP A 212 19.01 29.76 -6.85
C ASP A 212 18.78 28.31 -6.36
N GLN A 213 19.59 27.38 -6.84
CA GLN A 213 19.61 26.01 -6.34
C GLN A 213 19.87 25.97 -4.83
N VAL A 214 19.15 25.07 -4.16
CA VAL A 214 19.16 24.89 -2.72
C VAL A 214 20.18 23.82 -2.33
N SER A 215 20.85 23.98 -1.20
CA SER A 215 21.77 23.02 -0.61
C SER A 215 21.51 22.88 0.88
N SER A 216 22.24 21.98 1.56
CA SER A 216 22.16 21.87 3.03
C SER A 216 22.57 23.17 3.75
N GLN A 217 23.36 24.03 3.09
CA GLN A 217 23.77 25.33 3.61
C GLN A 217 22.73 26.44 3.39
N THR A 218 21.65 26.15 2.67
CA THR A 218 20.63 27.16 2.39
C THR A 218 19.91 27.53 3.69
N PRO A 219 19.79 28.83 4.01
CA PRO A 219 19.05 29.30 5.17
C PRO A 219 17.57 28.93 5.08
N ILE A 220 16.95 28.55 6.20
CA ILE A 220 15.54 28.13 6.22
C ILE A 220 14.61 29.26 5.78
N HIS A 221 14.89 30.51 6.20
CA HIS A 221 14.07 31.67 5.87
C HIS A 221 13.98 31.97 4.35
N TYR A 222 14.89 31.40 3.55
CA TYR A 222 14.85 31.50 2.10
C TYR A 222 13.83 30.53 1.49
N LEU A 223 13.51 29.45 2.19
CA LEU A 223 12.66 28.36 1.70
C LEU A 223 11.21 28.48 2.14
N VAL A 224 10.97 29.09 3.31
CA VAL A 224 9.66 29.19 3.96
C VAL A 224 9.37 30.61 4.43
N THR A 225 8.08 30.99 4.43
CA THR A 225 7.62 32.36 4.66
C THR A 225 8.14 32.98 5.97
N ASN A 226 8.78 34.15 5.88
CA ASN A 226 8.91 35.12 6.98
C ASN A 226 7.81 36.21 6.86
N GLU A 227 7.83 37.25 7.71
CA GLU A 227 6.76 38.28 7.81
C GLU A 227 6.31 38.93 6.49
N ASN A 228 7.11 38.81 5.41
CA ASN A 228 6.77 39.25 4.06
C ASN A 228 6.47 38.02 3.16
N PRO A 229 5.18 37.71 2.86
CA PRO A 229 4.81 36.55 2.04
C PRO A 229 5.37 36.60 0.60
N ASP A 230 5.83 37.78 0.19
CA ASP A 230 6.28 38.04 -1.17
C ASP A 230 7.76 37.72 -1.43
N GLU A 231 8.56 37.41 -0.39
CA GLU A 231 10.03 37.33 -0.54
C GLU A 231 10.69 36.00 -0.09
N GLY A 232 9.98 35.05 0.54
CA GLY A 232 10.66 33.90 1.19
C GLY A 232 10.01 32.52 1.10
N ASP A 233 8.88 32.34 0.41
CA ASP A 233 8.18 31.04 0.42
C ASP A 233 8.31 30.27 -0.90
N ILE A 234 9.55 29.92 -1.22
CA ILE A 234 9.89 29.14 -2.41
C ILE A 234 9.11 27.82 -2.41
N VAL A 235 9.09 27.11 -1.28
CA VAL A 235 8.46 25.79 -1.20
C VAL A 235 6.95 25.88 -1.44
N MET A 236 6.23 26.83 -0.83
CA MET A 236 4.79 26.97 -1.08
C MET A 236 4.46 27.43 -2.47
N ARG A 237 5.28 28.29 -3.06
CA ARG A 237 5.03 28.75 -4.43
C ARG A 237 5.21 27.60 -5.42
N ILE A 238 6.25 26.79 -5.24
CA ILE A 238 6.42 25.57 -6.02
C ILE A 238 5.22 24.64 -5.82
N LEU A 239 4.81 24.38 -4.57
CA LEU A 239 3.63 23.56 -4.26
C LEU A 239 2.35 24.10 -4.91
N SER A 240 2.13 25.42 -4.88
CA SER A 240 0.98 26.06 -5.52
C SER A 240 0.99 25.85 -7.03
N VAL A 241 2.12 26.11 -7.70
CA VAL A 241 2.25 25.91 -9.15
C VAL A 241 2.01 24.44 -9.53
N LEU A 242 2.59 23.51 -8.77
CA LEU A 242 2.42 22.08 -8.99
C LEU A 242 0.96 21.63 -8.75
N ALA A 243 0.32 22.10 -7.68
CA ALA A 243 -1.07 21.78 -7.36
C ALA A 243 -2.07 22.40 -8.35
N ASP A 244 -1.84 23.65 -8.79
CA ASP A 244 -2.71 24.33 -9.76
C ASP A 244 -2.71 23.61 -11.10
N TYR A 245 -1.54 23.16 -11.54
CA TYR A 245 -1.44 22.41 -12.80
C TYR A 245 -2.04 21.01 -12.68
N HIS A 246 -1.80 20.32 -11.56
CA HIS A 246 -2.44 19.05 -11.22
C HIS A 246 -3.97 19.19 -11.29
N ASN A 247 -4.52 20.19 -10.60
CA ASN A 247 -5.95 20.45 -10.58
C ASN A 247 -6.48 20.89 -11.96
N GLY A 248 -5.70 21.65 -12.72
CA GLY A 248 -6.05 22.06 -14.08
C GLY A 248 -6.21 20.87 -15.05
N LEU A 249 -5.47 19.78 -14.88
CA LEU A 249 -5.69 18.54 -15.64
C LEU A 249 -7.00 17.85 -15.26
N LEU A 250 -7.35 17.82 -13.97
CA LEU A 250 -8.62 17.28 -13.48
C LEU A 250 -9.82 18.14 -13.91
N GLU A 251 -9.68 19.46 -13.92
CA GLU A 251 -10.70 20.38 -14.46
C GLU A 251 -10.91 20.19 -15.96
N LEU A 252 -9.83 19.98 -16.73
CA LEU A 252 -9.94 19.65 -18.14
C LEU A 252 -10.68 18.33 -18.35
N LEU A 253 -10.35 17.31 -17.56
CA LEU A 253 -11.04 16.01 -17.57
C LEU A 253 -12.53 16.18 -17.27
N GLU A 254 -12.88 16.93 -16.22
CA GLU A 254 -14.27 17.20 -15.84
C GLU A 254 -15.02 17.94 -16.97
N LYS A 255 -14.39 18.93 -17.59
CA LYS A 255 -14.98 19.71 -18.69
C LYS A 255 -15.21 18.85 -19.93
N GLU A 256 -14.26 18.01 -20.31
CA GLU A 256 -14.40 17.09 -21.45
C GLU A 256 -15.50 16.05 -21.20
N LEU A 257 -15.61 15.53 -19.97
CA LEU A 257 -16.69 14.60 -19.60
C LEU A 257 -18.08 15.26 -19.56
N LYS A 258 -18.17 16.54 -19.18
CA LYS A 258 -19.41 17.32 -19.22
C LYS A 258 -19.87 17.62 -20.65
N ASN A 259 -18.94 17.81 -21.57
CA ASN A 259 -19.23 18.17 -22.96
C ASN A 259 -19.58 16.98 -23.88
N ASP A 260 -19.46 15.73 -23.43
CA ASP A 260 -19.86 14.56 -24.23
C ASP A 260 -21.40 14.47 -24.33
N PRO A 261 -22.00 14.71 -25.51
CA PRO A 261 -23.45 14.79 -25.70
C PRO A 261 -24.15 13.42 -25.62
N ASN A 262 -23.41 12.30 -25.56
CA ASN A 262 -23.99 10.98 -25.35
C ASN A 262 -24.25 10.76 -23.84
N ASP A 263 -25.35 11.34 -23.37
CA ASP A 263 -25.81 11.49 -21.98
C ASP A 263 -26.18 10.20 -21.22
N ASN A 264 -25.67 9.03 -21.64
CA ASN A 264 -25.75 7.85 -20.81
C ASN A 264 -24.62 7.93 -19.79
N ARG A 265 -24.95 8.21 -18.52
CA ARG A 265 -24.05 8.11 -17.35
C ARG A 265 -23.26 6.79 -17.42
N THR A 266 -22.09 6.82 -18.06
CA THR A 266 -21.16 5.71 -18.01
C THR A 266 -20.62 5.65 -16.59
N VAL A 267 -20.44 4.44 -16.06
CA VAL A 267 -19.88 4.21 -14.71
C VAL A 267 -18.55 4.98 -14.52
N LEU A 268 -17.78 5.16 -15.60
CA LEU A 268 -16.56 5.97 -15.59
C LEU A 268 -16.84 7.47 -15.36
N LYS A 269 -17.89 8.04 -15.96
CA LYS A 269 -18.26 9.45 -15.78
C LYS A 269 -18.71 9.72 -14.33
N SER A 270 -19.49 8.82 -13.72
CA SER A 270 -19.85 8.94 -12.30
C SER A 270 -18.63 8.76 -11.40
N LEU A 271 -17.79 7.75 -11.66
CA LEU A 271 -16.57 7.51 -10.86
C LEU A 271 -15.61 8.70 -10.91
N VAL A 272 -15.36 9.26 -12.10
CA VAL A 272 -14.50 10.43 -12.26
C VAL A 272 -15.10 11.64 -11.54
N TYR A 273 -16.43 11.84 -11.60
CA TYR A 273 -17.08 12.93 -10.88
C TYR A 273 -16.97 12.77 -9.36
N ASP A 274 -17.19 11.56 -8.84
CA ASP A 274 -17.08 11.24 -7.41
C ASP A 274 -15.65 11.39 -6.88
N ILE A 275 -14.63 11.15 -7.72
CA ILE A 275 -13.22 11.32 -7.36
C ILE A 275 -12.79 12.78 -7.48
N VAL A 276 -13.10 13.46 -8.59
CA VAL A 276 -12.70 14.86 -8.84
C VAL A 276 -13.44 15.84 -7.93
N SER A 277 -14.63 15.49 -7.45
CA SER A 277 -15.38 16.29 -6.46
C SER A 277 -14.80 16.21 -5.05
N LYS A 278 -13.90 15.26 -4.76
CA LYS A 278 -13.22 15.16 -3.48
C LYS A 278 -11.93 15.97 -3.51
N ASP A 279 -11.75 16.75 -2.45
CA ASP A 279 -10.52 17.46 -2.17
C ASP A 279 -9.68 16.66 -1.17
N VAL A 280 -8.40 16.50 -1.48
CA VAL A 280 -7.38 15.97 -0.57
C VAL A 280 -6.51 17.15 -0.13
N SER A 281 -6.32 17.28 1.18
CA SER A 281 -5.44 18.32 1.72
C SER A 281 -3.97 17.96 1.51
N ILE A 282 -3.10 18.96 1.38
CA ILE A 282 -1.65 18.71 1.33
C ILE A 282 -1.14 17.90 2.54
N LEU A 283 -1.75 18.08 3.74
CA LEU A 283 -1.40 17.30 4.92
C LEU A 283 -1.65 15.80 4.72
N GLN A 284 -2.75 15.46 4.05
CA GLN A 284 -3.09 14.09 3.73
C GLN A 284 -2.14 13.52 2.66
N ILE A 285 -1.75 14.33 1.67
CA ILE A 285 -0.73 13.94 0.68
C ILE A 285 0.59 13.63 1.38
N ALA A 286 1.06 14.52 2.26
CA ALA A 286 2.31 14.34 2.99
C ALA A 286 2.32 13.09 3.87
N ARG A 287 1.16 12.68 4.40
CA ARG A 287 1.03 11.48 5.25
C ARG A 287 0.91 10.20 4.43
N ASP A 288 0.03 10.21 3.44
CA ASP A 288 -0.47 8.98 2.81
C ASP A 288 0.15 8.73 1.43
N ASN A 289 0.86 9.70 0.85
CA ASN A 289 1.39 9.66 -0.52
C ASN A 289 0.31 9.31 -1.57
N THR A 290 -0.93 9.77 -1.35
CA THR A 290 -2.07 9.50 -2.23
C THR A 290 -2.63 10.78 -2.83
N GLY A 291 -3.28 10.66 -4.00
CA GLY A 291 -4.05 11.75 -4.61
C GLY A 291 -3.25 12.71 -5.50
N VAL A 292 -2.02 12.35 -5.90
CA VAL A 292 -1.22 13.14 -6.85
C VAL A 292 -1.07 12.37 -8.16
N ILE A 293 -1.47 12.99 -9.28
CA ILE A 293 -1.15 12.51 -10.63
C ILE A 293 0.36 12.58 -10.80
N THR A 294 1.05 11.45 -10.94
CA THR A 294 2.50 11.39 -11.19
C THR A 294 2.82 10.46 -12.35
N LEU A 295 3.92 10.74 -13.05
CA LEU A 295 4.50 9.84 -14.04
C LEU A 295 5.91 9.45 -13.62
N THR A 296 6.18 8.15 -13.59
CA THR A 296 7.53 7.61 -13.47
C THR A 296 8.21 7.52 -14.84
N ALA A 297 9.53 7.35 -14.86
CA ALA A 297 10.27 7.11 -16.10
C ALA A 297 9.77 5.84 -16.83
N ASP A 298 9.36 4.83 -16.07
CA ASP A 298 8.80 3.59 -16.60
C ASP A 298 7.42 3.82 -17.21
N ASP A 299 6.58 4.68 -16.62
CA ASP A 299 5.29 5.07 -17.20
C ASP A 299 5.47 5.78 -18.55
N VAL A 300 6.46 6.66 -18.65
CA VAL A 300 6.77 7.37 -19.91
C VAL A 300 7.27 6.39 -20.98
N LEU A 301 8.13 5.45 -20.60
CA LEU A 301 8.58 4.38 -21.49
C LEU A 301 7.41 3.50 -21.93
N TRP A 302 6.51 3.17 -21.01
CA TRP A 302 5.33 2.38 -21.27
C TRP A 302 4.34 3.09 -22.19
N LEU A 303 4.06 4.37 -21.96
CA LEU A 303 3.23 5.19 -22.84
C LEU A 303 3.81 5.27 -24.26
N SER A 304 5.14 5.35 -24.39
CA SER A 304 5.82 5.27 -25.68
C SER A 304 5.61 3.92 -26.38
N LYS A 305 5.70 2.80 -25.64
CA LYS A 305 5.40 1.45 -26.16
C LYS A 305 3.93 1.30 -26.55
N LEU A 306 3.01 1.74 -25.69
CA LEU A 306 1.57 1.68 -25.90
C LEU A 306 1.15 2.51 -27.10
N SER A 307 1.72 3.70 -27.27
CA SER A 307 1.50 4.57 -28.43
C SER A 307 1.88 3.87 -29.73
N ARG A 308 2.98 3.10 -29.76
CA ARG A 308 3.35 2.28 -30.92
C ARG A 308 2.38 1.13 -31.15
N ALA A 309 1.96 0.46 -30.08
CA ALA A 309 0.98 -0.64 -30.14
C ALA A 309 -0.41 -0.17 -30.60
N SER A 310 -0.75 1.12 -30.43
CA SER A 310 -2.03 1.69 -30.89
C SER A 310 -2.14 1.90 -32.40
N LEU A 311 -1.08 1.60 -33.16
CA LEU A 311 -1.12 1.70 -34.62
C LEU A 311 -2.13 0.70 -35.19
N ILE A 312 -3.19 1.22 -35.80
CA ILE A 312 -4.22 0.42 -36.48
C ILE A 312 -3.65 0.01 -37.83
N THR A 313 -3.32 -1.27 -37.97
CA THR A 313 -2.88 -1.84 -39.25
C THR A 313 -4.09 -2.44 -39.97
N ASP A 314 -4.46 -1.87 -41.13
CA ASP A 314 -5.33 -2.58 -42.06
C ASP A 314 -4.53 -3.79 -42.58
N THR A 315 -5.00 -5.00 -42.23
CA THR A 315 -4.25 -6.27 -42.32
C THR A 315 -3.78 -6.64 -43.73
N GLU A 316 -4.27 -5.96 -44.77
CA GLU A 316 -3.96 -6.29 -46.17
C GLU A 316 -2.78 -5.49 -46.77
N ASN A 317 -2.36 -4.35 -46.18
CA ASN A 317 -1.36 -3.45 -46.79
C ASN A 317 -0.26 -2.97 -45.82
N ILE A 318 0.18 -3.83 -44.90
CA ILE A 318 1.15 -3.50 -43.83
C ILE A 318 2.48 -2.92 -44.39
N PHE A 319 2.88 -3.30 -45.61
CA PHE A 319 4.13 -2.88 -46.23
C PHE A 319 4.00 -1.71 -47.22
N GLU A 320 2.79 -1.22 -47.51
CA GLU A 320 2.55 -0.13 -48.48
C GLU A 320 2.08 1.18 -47.83
N ILE A 321 2.15 1.29 -46.50
CA ILE A 321 1.71 2.48 -45.78
C ILE A 321 2.66 3.63 -46.09
N LYS A 322 2.22 4.56 -46.96
CA LYS A 322 2.89 5.86 -47.14
C LYS A 322 2.86 6.63 -45.81
N GLU A 323 3.93 7.37 -45.48
CA GLU A 323 4.08 8.15 -44.22
C GLU A 323 2.85 9.00 -43.84
N ASN A 324 2.04 9.39 -44.83
CA ASN A 324 0.84 10.20 -44.65
C ASN A 324 -0.44 9.44 -44.20
N LEU A 325 -0.36 8.13 -43.90
CA LEU A 325 -1.51 7.26 -43.61
C LEU A 325 -1.40 6.46 -42.30
N LEU A 326 -0.52 6.85 -41.38
CA LEU A 326 -0.49 6.24 -40.05
C LEU A 326 -1.79 6.55 -39.31
N LYS A 327 -2.56 5.53 -38.93
CA LYS A 327 -3.77 5.67 -38.11
C LYS A 327 -3.50 5.09 -36.73
N PHE A 328 -3.66 5.90 -35.69
CA PHE A 328 -3.51 5.46 -34.31
C PHE A 328 -4.87 5.45 -33.60
N ASP A 329 -5.07 4.50 -32.70
CA ASP A 329 -6.20 4.51 -31.76
C ASP A 329 -5.92 5.44 -30.58
N PHE A 330 -6.07 6.74 -30.81
CA PHE A 330 -5.89 7.75 -29.77
C PHE A 330 -6.88 7.61 -28.62
N ARG A 331 -8.08 7.05 -28.85
CA ARG A 331 -9.09 6.87 -27.81
C ARG A 331 -8.68 5.79 -26.83
N TYR A 332 -8.07 4.71 -27.32
CA TYR A 332 -7.49 3.67 -26.47
C TYR A 332 -6.43 4.25 -25.54
N ILE A 333 -5.47 5.02 -26.05
CA ILE A 333 -4.41 5.65 -25.23
C ILE A 333 -4.99 6.65 -24.23
N GLN A 334 -5.91 7.52 -24.66
CA GLN A 334 -6.57 8.46 -23.75
C GLN A 334 -7.31 7.73 -22.63
N SER A 335 -8.03 6.65 -22.97
CA SER A 335 -8.74 5.86 -21.97
C SER A 335 -7.79 5.16 -21.00
N TYR A 336 -6.63 4.69 -21.44
CA TYR A 336 -5.60 4.14 -20.56
C TYR A 336 -5.11 5.21 -19.58
N ILE A 337 -4.72 6.38 -20.09
CA ILE A 337 -4.24 7.50 -19.27
C ILE A 337 -5.28 7.91 -18.22
N VAL A 338 -6.55 8.01 -18.60
CA VAL A 338 -7.62 8.38 -17.65
C VAL A 338 -7.73 7.37 -16.52
N ARG A 339 -7.75 6.06 -16.83
CA ARG A 339 -7.93 5.00 -15.82
C ARG A 339 -6.72 4.81 -14.93
N THR A 340 -5.51 4.94 -15.48
CA THR A 340 -4.27 4.64 -14.76
C THR A 340 -3.75 5.85 -14.01
N HIS A 341 -3.79 7.05 -14.60
CA HIS A 341 -3.08 8.22 -14.07
C HIS A 341 -3.99 9.35 -13.60
N LEU A 342 -5.22 9.48 -14.11
CA LEU A 342 -6.09 10.64 -13.81
C LEU A 342 -7.23 10.35 -12.82
N LEU A 343 -7.31 9.15 -12.25
CA LEU A 343 -8.24 8.83 -11.15
C LEU A 343 -7.67 9.31 -9.81
N SER A 344 -7.45 10.63 -9.68
CA SER A 344 -6.92 11.28 -8.48
C SER A 344 -7.82 12.41 -8.01
N CYS A 345 -7.80 12.70 -6.71
CA CYS A 345 -8.58 13.77 -6.08
C CYS A 345 -7.96 15.15 -6.32
N ARG A 346 -8.73 16.23 -6.21
CA ARG A 346 -8.19 17.59 -6.26
C ARG A 346 -7.31 17.88 -5.04
N ILE A 347 -6.26 18.66 -5.23
CA ILE A 347 -5.37 19.08 -4.16
C ILE A 347 -5.86 20.41 -3.61
N ASN A 348 -6.35 20.42 -2.37
CA ASN A 348 -6.69 21.65 -1.67
C ASN A 348 -5.50 22.12 -0.82
N PHE A 349 -4.79 23.10 -1.34
CA PHE A 349 -3.62 23.70 -0.69
C PHE A 349 -3.95 24.94 0.16
N ARG A 350 -5.20 25.45 0.11
CA ARG A 350 -5.62 26.64 0.86
C ARG A 350 -5.52 26.45 2.38
N HIS A 351 -5.65 25.21 2.85
CA HIS A 351 -5.56 24.87 4.28
C HIS A 351 -4.17 25.15 4.87
N ILE A 352 -3.11 25.15 4.05
CA ILE A 352 -1.75 25.43 4.50
C ILE A 352 -1.50 26.92 4.64
N VAL A 353 -1.99 27.72 3.68
CA VAL A 353 -1.83 29.19 3.67
C VAL A 353 -2.41 29.83 4.94
N GLN A 354 -3.46 29.24 5.54
CA GLN A 354 -4.14 29.81 6.70
C GLN A 354 -3.58 29.36 8.06
N LYS A 355 -3.05 28.13 8.19
CA LYS A 355 -2.67 27.53 9.49
C LYS A 355 -1.19 27.64 9.84
N TYR A 356 -0.30 27.80 8.87
CA TYR A 356 1.16 27.68 9.08
C TYR A 356 1.95 28.96 8.82
N GLN A 357 1.30 30.14 8.82
CA GLN A 357 2.02 31.42 8.86
C GLN A 357 2.87 31.45 10.15
N CYS A 358 4.17 31.13 10.04
CA CYS A 358 5.06 30.93 11.18
C CYS A 358 5.14 32.12 12.12
N TYR A 359 4.70 33.30 11.69
CA TYR A 359 4.67 34.49 12.54
C TYR A 359 3.48 35.36 12.20
N LYS A 360 2.28 35.02 12.69
CA LYS A 360 1.32 36.09 13.01
C LYS A 360 1.87 36.82 14.22
N ARG A 361 2.45 37.99 13.95
CA ARG A 361 2.67 39.03 14.94
C ARG A 361 1.40 39.08 15.82
N LYS A 362 1.56 39.02 17.15
CA LYS A 362 0.60 39.63 18.08
C LYS A 362 0.65 41.15 17.84
N ASN A 363 0.29 41.58 16.64
CA ASN A 363 -0.14 42.94 16.41
C ASN A 363 -1.62 42.93 16.74
N GLN A 364 -1.92 43.50 17.90
CA GLN A 364 -3.12 44.28 18.10
C GLN A 364 -3.43 45.06 16.80
N THR A 365 -4.71 45.09 16.41
CA THR A 365 -5.29 45.70 15.19
C THR A 365 -5.37 44.80 13.95
N ASN A 366 -6.42 43.98 13.85
CA ASN A 366 -7.66 44.39 13.15
C ASN A 366 -8.63 43.21 12.85
N ASN A 367 -9.72 43.19 13.63
CA ASN A 367 -11.11 43.28 13.14
C ASN A 367 -12.02 42.06 12.96
N GLU A 368 -11.62 40.81 13.23
CA GLU A 368 -12.63 39.73 13.28
C GLU A 368 -12.82 39.07 14.64
N SER A 369 -11.84 39.13 15.55
CA SER A 369 -11.89 38.45 16.85
C SER A 369 -11.83 39.36 18.09
N GLU A 370 -11.75 40.69 17.94
CA GLU A 370 -11.97 41.56 19.11
C GLU A 370 -13.45 41.53 19.45
N MET A 371 -13.76 40.97 20.63
CA MET A 371 -15.00 41.30 21.34
C MET A 371 -15.15 42.82 21.30
N ILE A 372 -16.27 43.30 20.77
CA ILE A 372 -16.59 44.71 20.83
C ILE A 372 -16.83 45.01 22.32
N GLU A 373 -15.82 45.52 23.01
CA GLU A 373 -16.00 46.04 24.36
C GLU A 373 -16.95 47.22 24.29
N LEU A 374 -18.18 46.99 24.78
CA LEU A 374 -19.16 48.02 25.10
C LEU A 374 -18.93 48.49 26.54
N ASP A 375 -19.49 49.66 26.88
CA ASP A 375 -19.53 50.15 28.26
C ASP A 375 -20.18 49.11 29.19
N GLU A 376 -19.75 49.06 30.46
CA GLU A 376 -20.25 48.14 31.48
C GLU A 376 -21.78 48.19 31.62
N ASN A 377 -22.39 49.33 31.29
CA ASN A 377 -23.84 49.51 31.26
C ASN A 377 -24.58 48.58 30.28
N TYR A 378 -23.90 48.04 29.25
CA TYR A 378 -24.42 47.09 28.25
C TYR A 378 -24.11 45.61 28.54
N SER A 379 -23.46 45.35 29.68
CA SER A 379 -22.96 44.03 30.07
C SER A 379 -23.67 43.47 31.30
N LYS A 380 -24.93 43.87 31.55
CA LYS A 380 -25.74 43.25 32.60
C LYS A 380 -26.10 41.82 32.20
N HIS A 381 -26.08 40.91 33.17
CA HIS A 381 -26.56 39.56 32.97
C HIS A 381 -28.09 39.51 33.02
N ILE A 382 -28.67 38.65 32.19
CA ILE A 382 -30.10 38.37 32.16
C ILE A 382 -30.43 37.49 33.38
N ASP A 383 -31.53 37.79 34.07
CA ASP A 383 -32.02 36.97 35.18
C ASP A 383 -32.26 35.51 34.74
N ARG A 384 -32.02 34.55 35.64
CA ARG A 384 -32.07 33.10 35.33
C ARG A 384 -33.34 32.66 34.59
N ASP A 385 -34.50 33.17 34.99
CA ASP A 385 -35.78 32.80 34.37
C ASP A 385 -35.91 33.33 32.93
N LYS A 386 -35.40 34.54 32.67
CA LYS A 386 -35.37 35.14 31.32
C LYS A 386 -34.28 34.52 30.46
N LEU A 387 -33.17 34.12 31.07
CA LEU A 387 -32.08 33.40 30.42
C LEU A 387 -32.56 32.06 29.89
N GLU A 388 -33.35 31.33 30.67
CA GLU A 388 -33.93 30.05 30.23
C GLU A 388 -34.92 30.24 29.08
N ILE A 389 -35.72 31.31 29.11
CA ILE A 389 -36.64 31.68 28.02
C ILE A 389 -35.87 32.02 26.73
N GLU A 390 -34.77 32.80 26.83
CA GLU A 390 -33.97 33.13 25.65
C GLU A 390 -33.14 31.96 25.14
N TRP A 391 -32.59 31.15 26.04
CA TRP A 391 -31.87 29.95 25.65
C TRP A 391 -32.80 28.94 24.96
N SER A 392 -34.04 28.78 25.45
CA SER A 392 -35.07 27.97 24.80
C SER A 392 -35.40 28.48 23.39
N HIS A 393 -35.53 29.80 23.23
CA HIS A 393 -35.74 30.43 21.92
C HIS A 393 -34.57 30.17 20.94
N LEU A 394 -33.32 30.31 21.40
CA LEU A 394 -32.14 30.08 20.58
C LEU A 394 -31.96 28.61 20.18
N LYS A 395 -32.42 27.67 21.02
CA LYS A 395 -32.44 26.23 20.70
C LYS A 395 -33.39 25.90 19.56
N ASP A 396 -34.52 26.59 19.49
CA ASP A 396 -35.55 26.37 18.48
C ASP A 396 -35.26 27.11 17.15
N MET A 397 -34.23 27.95 17.11
CA MET A 397 -33.88 28.77 15.95
C MET A 397 -33.05 28.01 14.90
N LEU A 398 -33.34 28.23 13.61
CA LEU A 398 -32.55 27.66 12.52
C LEU A 398 -31.11 28.20 12.53
N VAL A 399 -30.11 27.35 12.22
CA VAL A 399 -28.68 27.70 12.27
C VAL A 399 -28.33 28.90 11.38
N ASP A 400 -28.95 29.02 10.21
CA ASP A 400 -28.75 30.17 9.33
C ASP A 400 -29.27 31.46 9.97
N LYS A 401 -30.41 31.40 10.68
CA LYS A 401 -30.96 32.54 11.41
C LYS A 401 -30.09 32.89 12.62
N LEU A 402 -29.59 31.89 13.35
CA LEU A 402 -28.69 32.08 14.48
C LEU A 402 -27.37 32.76 14.05
N THR A 403 -26.76 32.27 12.97
CA THR A 403 -25.49 32.80 12.44
C THR A 403 -25.64 34.23 11.92
N ASN A 404 -26.71 34.50 11.17
CA ASN A 404 -26.98 35.83 10.65
C ASN A 404 -27.47 36.79 11.76
N GLY A 405 -28.20 36.28 12.75
CA GLY A 405 -28.60 37.01 13.94
C GLY A 405 -27.40 37.46 14.77
N TYR A 406 -26.41 36.58 14.98
CA TYR A 406 -25.15 36.95 15.64
C TYR A 406 -24.39 38.07 14.90
N LYS A 407 -24.31 37.97 13.57
CA LYS A 407 -23.70 39.03 12.74
C LYS A 407 -24.46 40.35 12.87
N LEU A 408 -25.79 40.32 12.89
CA LEU A 408 -26.63 41.50 13.04
C LEU A 408 -26.49 42.13 14.43
N LEU A 409 -26.46 41.31 15.49
CA LEU A 409 -26.19 41.80 16.86
C LEU A 409 -24.84 42.50 16.95
N ARG A 410 -23.81 41.96 16.28
CA ARG A 410 -22.49 42.60 16.20
C ARG A 410 -22.56 43.97 15.49
N GLN A 411 -23.34 44.08 14.41
CA GLN A 411 -23.58 45.37 13.74
C GLN A 411 -24.30 46.36 14.65
N ILE A 412 -25.32 45.91 15.40
CA ILE A 412 -26.03 46.73 16.39
C ILE A 412 -25.08 47.22 17.49
N MET A 413 -24.17 46.38 17.97
CA MET A 413 -23.14 46.78 18.95
C MET A 413 -22.20 47.86 18.39
N LEU A 414 -21.80 47.77 17.11
CA LEU A 414 -20.98 48.81 16.47
C LEU A 414 -21.75 50.15 16.37
N LEU A 415 -23.04 50.10 16.04
CA LEU A 415 -23.89 51.29 16.02
C LEU A 415 -24.01 51.93 17.41
N ILE A 416 -24.20 51.13 18.45
CA ILE A 416 -24.26 51.62 19.83
C ILE A 416 -22.91 52.21 20.27
N LYS A 417 -21.80 51.56 19.96
CA LYS A 417 -20.44 52.06 20.28
C LYS A 417 -20.13 53.40 19.59
N SER A 418 -20.73 53.66 18.44
CA SER A 418 -20.58 54.94 17.73
C SER A 418 -21.43 56.07 18.30
N ASN A 419 -22.34 55.80 19.24
CA ASN A 419 -23.20 56.80 19.86
C ASN A 419 -22.61 57.28 21.20
N GLU A 420 -22.51 58.60 21.38
CA GLU A 420 -21.95 59.21 22.61
C GLU A 420 -22.90 59.13 23.81
N ASN A 421 -24.20 58.87 23.59
CA ASN A 421 -25.20 58.80 24.66
C ASN A 421 -25.36 57.36 25.19
N ASP A 422 -25.59 57.23 26.50
CA ASP A 422 -25.95 55.94 27.09
C ASP A 422 -27.39 55.54 26.74
N LEU A 423 -27.51 54.51 25.92
CA LEU A 423 -28.75 53.91 25.42
C LEU A 423 -29.11 52.60 26.13
N SER A 424 -28.37 52.20 27.17
CA SER A 424 -28.55 50.92 27.87
C SER A 424 -29.96 50.70 28.42
N HIS A 425 -30.70 51.77 28.71
CA HIS A 425 -32.07 51.74 29.23
C HIS A 425 -33.14 51.46 28.15
N LEU A 426 -32.82 51.62 26.87
CA LEU A 426 -33.75 51.40 25.76
C LEU A 426 -33.89 49.91 25.45
N SER A 427 -35.05 49.51 24.95
CA SER A 427 -35.23 48.22 24.28
C SER A 427 -34.68 48.24 22.85
N LEU A 428 -34.34 47.07 22.29
CA LEU A 428 -33.87 46.92 20.92
C LEU A 428 -34.84 47.58 19.92
N ASN A 429 -36.15 47.39 20.10
CA ASN A 429 -37.15 48.02 19.24
C ASN A 429 -37.16 49.54 19.36
N GLU A 430 -37.09 50.08 20.58
CA GLU A 430 -37.01 51.54 20.81
C GLU A 430 -35.73 52.14 20.24
N PHE A 431 -34.60 51.42 20.36
CA PHE A 431 -33.34 51.79 19.73
C PHE A 431 -33.46 51.85 18.20
N LEU A 432 -34.08 50.83 17.60
CA LEU A 432 -34.33 50.79 16.16
C LEU A 432 -35.31 51.88 15.72
N ASP A 433 -36.28 52.27 16.55
CA ASP A 433 -37.19 53.40 16.27
C ASP A 433 -36.50 54.76 16.35
N ILE A 434 -35.50 54.92 17.21
CA ILE A 434 -34.73 56.17 17.35
C ILE A 434 -33.70 56.31 16.21
N HIS A 435 -33.12 55.20 15.77
CA HIS A 435 -32.13 55.14 14.70
C HIS A 435 -32.73 54.79 13.31
N ALA A 436 -34.05 54.97 13.16
CA ALA A 436 -34.95 54.47 12.12
C ALA A 436 -34.75 54.96 10.66
N ASN A 437 -33.53 55.28 10.23
CA ASN A 437 -33.27 55.43 8.80
C ASN A 437 -32.96 54.10 8.10
N ASP A 438 -32.77 53.01 8.85
CA ASP A 438 -32.38 51.71 8.32
C ASP A 438 -33.47 50.66 8.56
N GLN A 439 -34.60 50.79 7.84
CA GLN A 439 -35.69 49.80 7.79
C GLN A 439 -35.16 48.36 7.58
N SER A 440 -34.00 48.25 6.92
CA SER A 440 -33.31 46.99 6.65
C SER A 440 -32.90 46.23 7.93
N ILE A 441 -32.47 46.92 9.00
CA ILE A 441 -32.05 46.27 10.24
C ILE A 441 -33.26 45.69 10.98
N ARG A 442 -34.40 46.39 10.96
CA ARG A 442 -35.66 45.89 11.55
C ARG A 442 -36.16 44.66 10.81
N GLU A 443 -36.21 44.70 9.48
CA GLU A 443 -36.60 43.55 8.65
C GLU A 443 -35.64 42.37 8.86
N GLN A 444 -34.34 42.62 9.06
CA GLN A 444 -33.36 41.58 9.37
C GLN A 444 -33.53 41.00 10.80
N CYS A 445 -33.83 41.83 11.80
CA CYS A 445 -34.15 41.34 13.15
C CYS A 445 -35.38 40.42 13.12
N GLU A 446 -36.42 40.77 12.36
CA GLU A 446 -37.61 39.93 12.18
C GLU A 446 -37.28 38.66 11.38
N LEU A 447 -36.52 38.77 10.29
CA LEU A 447 -36.11 37.65 9.44
C LEU A 447 -35.28 36.61 10.21
N TYR A 448 -34.37 37.08 11.07
CA TYR A 448 -33.50 36.24 11.90
C TYR A 448 -34.09 35.96 13.28
N GLU A 449 -35.35 36.33 13.52
CA GLU A 449 -36.09 36.04 14.75
C GLU A 449 -35.40 36.54 16.05
N ILE A 450 -34.69 37.68 15.98
CA ILE A 450 -34.08 38.31 17.16
C ILE A 450 -35.19 38.94 18.01
N ARG A 451 -35.35 38.45 19.25
CA ARG A 451 -36.34 38.98 20.19
C ARG A 451 -35.98 40.38 20.67
N ASN A 452 -37.00 41.12 21.10
CA ASN A 452 -36.78 42.43 21.72
C ASN A 452 -36.26 42.27 23.16
N PHE A 453 -35.17 42.96 23.49
CA PHE A 453 -34.55 42.96 24.82
C PHE A 453 -34.04 44.35 25.17
N GLN A 454 -33.77 44.63 26.46
CA GLN A 454 -33.12 45.89 26.85
C GLN A 454 -31.64 45.87 26.48
N LEU A 455 -31.13 46.96 25.88
CA LEU A 455 -29.75 47.04 25.41
C LEU A 455 -28.72 46.84 26.53
N CYS A 456 -29.08 47.08 27.79
CA CYS A 456 -28.22 46.73 28.92
C CYS A 456 -27.81 45.25 28.98
N TYR A 457 -28.51 44.34 28.28
CA TYR A 457 -28.21 42.91 28.18
C TYR A 457 -27.49 42.52 26.87
N LEU A 458 -27.15 43.47 26.00
CA LEU A 458 -26.70 43.21 24.64
C LEU A 458 -25.44 42.35 24.58
N SER A 459 -24.45 42.63 25.43
CA SER A 459 -23.21 41.83 25.48
C SER A 459 -23.50 40.38 25.85
N HIS A 460 -24.37 40.16 26.85
CA HIS A 460 -24.74 38.82 27.30
C HIS A 460 -25.59 38.07 26.24
N ILE A 461 -26.48 38.76 25.52
CA ILE A 461 -27.25 38.15 24.42
C ILE A 461 -26.35 37.80 23.25
N GLN A 462 -25.40 38.66 22.88
CA GLN A 462 -24.43 38.35 21.84
C GLN A 462 -23.58 37.13 22.23
N GLU A 463 -23.18 37.02 23.50
CA GLU A 463 -22.48 35.86 24.04
C GLU A 463 -23.35 34.60 23.97
N LEU A 464 -24.65 34.68 24.27
CA LEU A 464 -25.57 33.55 24.12
C LEU A 464 -25.71 33.09 22.66
N TYR A 465 -25.78 34.02 21.71
CA TYR A 465 -25.76 33.67 20.27
C TYR A 465 -24.42 33.06 19.86
N SER A 466 -23.30 33.61 20.35
CA SER A 466 -21.95 33.08 20.09
C SER A 466 -21.79 31.67 20.65
N ASN A 467 -22.24 31.45 21.89
CA ASN A 467 -22.20 30.18 22.59
C ASN A 467 -23.12 29.16 21.92
N ALA A 468 -24.30 29.58 21.47
CA ALA A 468 -25.17 28.74 20.67
C ALA A 468 -24.46 28.34 19.36
N ILE A 469 -23.88 29.29 18.61
CA ILE A 469 -23.12 29.01 17.37
C ILE A 469 -21.92 28.11 17.62
N SER A 470 -21.13 28.34 18.67
CA SER A 470 -19.95 27.52 18.99
C SER A 470 -20.35 26.11 19.42
N ASN A 471 -21.46 25.98 20.14
CA ASN A 471 -22.04 24.67 20.45
C ASN A 471 -22.51 23.93 19.19
N PHE A 472 -22.79 24.65 18.09
CA PHE A 472 -23.08 24.08 16.77
C PHE A 472 -21.85 23.88 15.85
N GLN A 473 -20.79 24.69 15.97
CA GLN A 473 -19.67 24.73 15.02
C GLN A 473 -18.60 23.65 15.20
N TYR A 474 -18.42 23.08 16.39
CA TYR A 474 -17.30 22.17 16.64
C TYR A 474 -17.62 20.68 16.53
N LEU A 475 -18.86 20.27 16.21
CA LEU A 475 -19.23 18.86 16.34
C LEU A 475 -19.57 18.09 15.07
N PHE A 476 -20.24 18.59 14.02
CA PHE A 476 -20.51 17.74 12.83
C PHE A 476 -20.81 18.55 11.56
N THR A 477 -19.92 18.53 10.56
CA THR A 477 -20.28 18.94 9.19
C THR A 477 -21.14 17.91 8.45
N ASP A 478 -21.21 16.66 8.93
CA ASP A 478 -21.75 15.54 8.14
C ASP A 478 -22.93 14.75 8.77
N VAL A 479 -23.55 15.19 9.88
CA VAL A 479 -24.63 14.40 10.56
C VAL A 479 -26.01 15.13 10.51
N PRO A 480 -27.16 14.49 10.27
CA PRO A 480 -28.46 15.17 10.15
C PRO A 480 -28.98 15.85 11.45
N HIS A 481 -29.79 16.92 11.32
CA HIS A 481 -30.30 17.74 12.44
C HIS A 481 -31.17 17.00 13.47
N LEU A 482 -31.88 15.93 13.08
CA LEU A 482 -32.77 15.18 13.97
C LEU A 482 -32.05 14.33 15.04
N LEU A 483 -30.72 14.19 14.95
CA LEU A 483 -29.92 13.33 15.84
C LEU A 483 -29.10 14.12 16.88
N ARG A 484 -29.33 15.43 17.02
CA ARG A 484 -28.40 16.37 17.67
C ARG A 484 -28.90 16.99 18.99
N THR A 485 -29.76 16.30 19.75
CA THR A 485 -30.09 16.74 21.11
C THR A 485 -28.94 16.40 22.06
N PRO A 486 -28.39 17.35 22.83
CA PRO A 486 -27.41 17.03 23.87
C PRO A 486 -28.11 16.33 25.04
N ILE A 487 -27.51 15.24 25.54
CA ILE A 487 -27.94 14.60 26.80
C ILE A 487 -27.77 15.64 27.91
N ASN A 488 -28.80 15.84 28.73
CA ASN A 488 -28.69 16.61 29.96
C ASN A 488 -27.45 16.13 30.77
N ASP A 489 -26.64 17.04 31.29
CA ASP A 489 -25.39 16.69 31.99
C ASP A 489 -25.58 15.63 33.07
N GLN A 490 -26.70 15.65 33.80
CA GLN A 490 -27.03 14.62 34.79
C GLN A 490 -27.25 13.25 34.13
N LEU A 491 -28.03 13.18 33.06
CA LEU A 491 -28.25 11.95 32.30
C LEU A 491 -26.97 11.48 31.60
N ASN A 492 -26.07 12.39 31.22
CA ASN A 492 -24.78 12.07 30.62
C ASN A 492 -23.84 11.43 31.66
N GLU A 493 -23.85 11.91 32.90
CA GLU A 493 -23.12 11.27 34.00
C GLU A 493 -23.74 9.92 34.39
N GLU A 494 -25.07 9.81 34.43
CA GLU A 494 -25.75 8.52 34.65
C GLU A 494 -25.43 7.52 33.52
N LEU A 495 -25.36 7.98 32.27
CA LEU A 495 -24.93 7.17 31.13
C LEU A 495 -23.48 6.73 31.27
N LYS A 496 -22.56 7.66 31.60
CA LYS A 496 -21.15 7.34 31.83
C LYS A 496 -21.00 6.33 32.97
N GLN A 497 -21.76 6.46 34.05
CA GLN A 497 -21.74 5.51 35.16
C GLN A 497 -22.31 4.15 34.75
N ALA A 498 -23.45 4.10 34.05
CA ALA A 498 -24.05 2.86 33.58
C ALA A 498 -23.12 2.12 32.60
N ILE A 499 -22.48 2.85 31.70
CA ILE A 499 -21.47 2.34 30.77
C ILE A 499 -20.22 1.90 31.53
N LYS A 500 -19.74 2.67 32.50
CA LYS A 500 -18.55 2.32 33.27
C LYS A 500 -18.76 1.04 34.08
N VAL A 501 -19.90 0.92 34.76
CA VAL A 501 -20.24 -0.25 35.59
C VAL A 501 -20.46 -1.51 34.75
N ASN A 502 -21.11 -1.38 33.58
CA ASN A 502 -21.46 -2.55 32.76
C ASN A 502 -20.40 -2.95 31.73
N LEU A 503 -19.55 -2.02 31.29
CA LEU A 503 -18.57 -2.24 30.20
C LEU A 503 -17.13 -2.05 30.65
N ILE A 504 -16.80 -1.01 31.40
CA ILE A 504 -15.41 -0.64 31.69
C ILE A 504 -14.87 -1.36 32.94
N ASP A 505 -15.68 -1.56 33.97
CA ASP A 505 -15.29 -2.21 35.22
C ASP A 505 -15.28 -3.76 35.14
N MET A 506 -15.32 -4.33 33.93
CA MET A 506 -14.95 -5.73 33.70
C MET A 506 -13.55 -5.98 34.27
N LYS A 507 -13.48 -6.95 35.20
CA LYS A 507 -12.27 -7.27 35.95
C LYS A 507 -11.24 -7.86 34.99
N TYR A 508 -9.96 -7.71 35.29
CA TYR A 508 -8.87 -8.33 34.50
C TYR A 508 -8.97 -9.86 34.41
N ASP A 509 -9.78 -10.50 35.27
CA ASP A 509 -10.05 -11.95 35.26
C ASP A 509 -11.24 -12.36 34.36
N ASP A 510 -11.91 -11.41 33.69
CA ASP A 510 -12.96 -11.73 32.72
C ASP A 510 -12.33 -12.38 31.47
N SER A 511 -12.92 -13.48 30.97
CA SER A 511 -12.35 -14.25 29.86
C SER A 511 -12.27 -13.42 28.56
N ASP A 512 -11.24 -13.67 27.75
CA ASP A 512 -11.06 -13.09 26.40
C ASP A 512 -12.33 -13.16 25.55
N GLU A 513 -13.10 -14.25 25.67
CA GLU A 513 -14.37 -14.45 24.96
C GLU A 513 -15.43 -13.42 25.37
N LYS A 514 -15.50 -13.06 26.65
CA LYS A 514 -16.46 -12.07 27.17
C LYS A 514 -16.10 -10.65 26.70
N LEU A 515 -14.81 -10.31 26.66
CA LEU A 515 -14.33 -9.04 26.09
C LEU A 515 -14.62 -8.95 24.59
N LYS A 516 -14.31 -10.00 23.82
CA LYS A 516 -14.60 -10.07 22.38
C LYS A 516 -16.09 -9.96 22.08
N SER A 517 -16.93 -10.70 22.82
CA SER A 517 -18.39 -10.64 22.69
C SER A 517 -18.93 -9.24 22.99
N THR A 518 -18.40 -8.56 24.00
CA THR A 518 -18.81 -7.20 24.36
C THR A 518 -18.40 -6.17 23.29
N ILE A 519 -17.18 -6.28 22.76
CA ILE A 519 -16.69 -5.44 21.64
C ILE A 519 -17.55 -5.65 20.38
N GLN A 520 -17.91 -6.91 20.09
CA GLN A 520 -18.74 -7.27 18.95
C GLN A 520 -20.15 -6.67 19.08
N THR A 521 -20.78 -6.84 20.25
CA THR A 521 -22.11 -6.29 20.54
C THR A 521 -22.14 -4.76 20.36
N ILE A 522 -21.11 -4.06 20.86
CA ILE A 522 -20.99 -2.60 20.68
C ILE A 522 -20.86 -2.22 19.20
N SER A 523 -20.08 -2.99 18.44
CA SER A 523 -19.84 -2.72 17.02
C SER A 523 -21.09 -2.96 16.17
N GLU A 524 -21.87 -3.99 16.46
CA GLU A 524 -23.14 -4.29 15.79
C GLU A 524 -24.15 -3.17 16.01
N PHE A 525 -24.33 -2.71 17.24
CA PHE A 525 -25.24 -1.60 17.54
C PHE A 525 -24.84 -0.28 16.86
N LEU A 526 -23.53 0.04 16.81
CA LEU A 526 -23.05 1.23 16.10
C LEU A 526 -23.31 1.14 14.58
N ASN A 527 -23.26 -0.07 14.01
CA ASN A 527 -23.58 -0.29 12.60
C ASN A 527 -25.08 -0.17 12.33
N GLU A 528 -25.94 -0.68 13.23
CA GLU A 528 -27.39 -0.50 13.15
C GLU A 528 -27.78 0.99 13.18
N LEU A 529 -27.19 1.77 14.07
CA LEU A 529 -27.41 3.22 14.12
C LEU A 529 -27.03 3.91 12.80
N ARG A 530 -25.92 3.49 12.18
CA ARG A 530 -25.46 4.02 10.90
C ARG A 530 -26.37 3.64 9.73
N ALA A 531 -26.95 2.45 9.74
CA ALA A 531 -27.90 2.02 8.72
C ALA A 531 -29.19 2.84 8.78
N ILE A 532 -29.65 3.21 9.98
CA ILE A 532 -30.87 3.97 10.20
C ILE A 532 -30.69 5.47 9.88
N GLU A 533 -29.46 6.00 10.03
CA GLU A 533 -29.09 7.38 9.68
C GLU A 533 -29.53 7.78 8.26
N THR A 534 -29.38 6.87 7.30
CA THR A 534 -29.76 7.11 5.89
C THR A 534 -31.28 7.23 5.73
N SER A 535 -32.06 6.40 6.44
CA SER A 535 -33.52 6.44 6.43
C SER A 535 -34.09 7.66 7.18
N LEU A 536 -33.40 8.12 8.23
CA LEU A 536 -33.78 9.33 8.98
C LEU A 536 -33.54 10.60 8.18
N PHE A 537 -32.48 10.63 7.35
CA PHE A 537 -32.17 11.76 6.49
C PHE A 537 -33.29 12.03 5.46
N GLU A 538 -33.82 10.97 4.85
CA GLU A 538 -34.92 11.03 3.88
C GLU A 538 -36.26 11.50 4.49
N GLN A 539 -36.42 11.39 5.81
CA GLN A 539 -37.66 11.73 6.53
C GLN A 539 -37.57 13.05 7.34
N SER A 540 -36.44 13.75 7.25
CA SER A 540 -36.13 14.97 8.01
C SER A 540 -37.06 16.18 7.77
N THR A 541 -38.02 16.05 6.84
CA THR A 541 -39.09 17.02 6.59
C THR A 541 -40.35 16.83 7.46
N GLN A 542 -40.38 15.83 8.36
CA GLN A 542 -41.52 15.59 9.27
C GLN A 542 -41.23 16.04 10.71
N SER A 543 -42.26 16.18 11.56
CA SER A 543 -42.09 16.58 12.96
C SER A 543 -41.31 15.54 13.76
N LEU A 544 -40.43 16.01 14.66
CA LEU A 544 -39.55 15.20 15.49
C LEU A 544 -40.30 14.07 16.22
N SER A 545 -41.50 14.35 16.75
CA SER A 545 -42.32 13.36 17.47
C SER A 545 -42.76 12.16 16.62
N LYS A 546 -42.98 12.35 15.30
CA LYS A 546 -43.36 11.27 14.38
C LYS A 546 -42.15 10.42 13.98
N THR A 547 -40.96 11.00 14.00
CA THR A 547 -39.72 10.31 13.65
C THR A 547 -39.26 9.41 14.80
N CYS A 548 -39.51 9.80 16.05
CA CYS A 548 -39.20 8.98 17.23
C CYS A 548 -40.05 7.70 17.35
N GLU A 549 -41.29 7.68 16.81
CA GLU A 549 -42.13 6.46 16.80
C GLU A 549 -41.58 5.34 15.90
N TYR A 550 -40.67 5.65 14.96
CA TYR A 550 -40.04 4.69 14.05
C TYR A 550 -38.67 4.17 14.52
N LEU A 551 -38.14 4.68 15.64
CA LEU A 551 -36.80 4.38 16.15
C LEU A 551 -36.75 3.28 17.23
N THR A 552 -37.67 2.31 17.19
CA THR A 552 -37.58 1.11 18.05
C THR A 552 -36.51 0.16 17.53
N ILE A 553 -35.25 0.47 17.82
CA ILE A 553 -34.14 -0.48 17.68
C ILE A 553 -34.22 -1.42 18.88
N GLU A 554 -34.37 -2.72 18.65
CA GLU A 554 -34.28 -3.72 19.71
C GLU A 554 -32.85 -4.23 19.80
N SER A 555 -32.00 -3.53 20.57
CA SER A 555 -30.61 -3.94 20.82
C SER A 555 -30.38 -4.27 22.29
N PRO A 556 -29.63 -5.34 22.62
CA PRO A 556 -29.29 -5.70 24.01
C PRO A 556 -28.59 -4.56 24.78
N ILE A 557 -27.83 -3.72 24.07
CA ILE A 557 -27.14 -2.56 24.64
C ILE A 557 -28.13 -1.53 25.20
N LEU A 558 -29.33 -1.44 24.63
CA LEU A 558 -30.37 -0.53 25.11
C LEU A 558 -30.89 -0.92 26.48
N LEU A 559 -30.79 -2.19 26.88
CA LEU A 559 -31.11 -2.62 28.25
C LEU A 559 -30.14 -2.05 29.29
N TRP A 560 -28.92 -1.69 28.88
CA TRP A 560 -27.90 -1.10 29.74
C TRP A 560 -27.99 0.43 29.83
N ILE A 561 -28.83 1.03 29.00
CA ILE A 561 -29.02 2.47 28.91
C ILE A 561 -30.33 2.82 29.63
N PRO A 562 -30.33 3.82 30.54
CA PRO A 562 -31.54 4.31 31.19
C PRO A 562 -32.63 4.61 30.16
N SER A 563 -33.88 4.25 30.46
CA SER A 563 -35.02 4.44 29.56
C SER A 563 -35.17 5.87 29.07
N GLU A 564 -34.74 6.83 29.89
CA GLU A 564 -34.80 8.28 29.70
C GLU A 564 -33.81 8.78 28.65
N ILE A 565 -32.81 7.96 28.27
CA ILE A 565 -31.77 8.29 27.27
C ILE A 565 -32.05 7.58 25.94
N ARG A 566 -32.94 6.58 25.95
CA ARG A 566 -33.34 5.84 24.75
C ARG A 566 -34.06 6.78 23.78
N CYS A 567 -33.79 6.63 22.49
CA CYS A 567 -34.45 7.32 21.37
C CYS A 567 -34.10 8.80 21.13
N GLU A 568 -33.53 9.55 22.08
CA GLU A 568 -33.32 11.01 21.89
C GLU A 568 -31.85 11.45 21.74
N ASN A 569 -30.90 10.56 22.03
CA ASN A 569 -29.50 10.95 22.26
C ASN A 569 -28.44 9.99 21.70
N TYR A 570 -28.69 9.43 20.51
CA TYR A 570 -27.85 8.39 19.93
C TYR A 570 -26.43 8.82 19.57
N VAL A 571 -26.16 10.11 19.34
CA VAL A 571 -24.81 10.60 19.02
C VAL A 571 -23.90 10.57 20.24
N SER A 572 -24.32 11.14 21.36
CA SER A 572 -23.56 11.11 22.62
C SER A 572 -23.36 9.67 23.10
N LEU A 573 -24.39 8.83 22.96
CA LEU A 573 -24.28 7.40 23.22
C LEU A 573 -23.24 6.73 22.30
N SER A 574 -23.25 7.03 21.00
CA SER A 574 -22.29 6.46 20.04
C SER A 574 -20.85 6.85 20.37
N ILE A 575 -20.61 8.10 20.76
CA ILE A 575 -19.29 8.57 21.20
C ILE A 575 -18.81 7.79 22.42
N HIS A 576 -19.66 7.62 23.43
CA HIS A 576 -19.32 6.86 24.63
C HIS A 576 -19.07 5.38 24.32
N LEU A 577 -19.91 4.77 23.48
CA LEU A 577 -19.75 3.38 23.07
C LEU A 577 -18.48 3.16 22.24
N ILE A 578 -18.12 4.08 21.33
CA ILE A 578 -16.85 4.05 20.59
C ILE A 578 -15.67 4.12 21.57
N ARG A 579 -15.71 5.03 22.53
CA ARG A 579 -14.66 5.16 23.55
C ARG A 579 -14.53 3.88 24.39
N CYS A 580 -15.65 3.27 24.76
CA CYS A 580 -15.65 2.01 25.50
C CYS A 580 -15.11 0.85 24.68
N ARG A 581 -15.49 0.77 23.39
CA ARG A 581 -14.94 -0.22 22.48
C ARG A 581 -13.41 -0.10 22.40
N SER A 582 -12.89 1.11 22.27
CA SER A 582 -11.44 1.35 22.24
C SER A 582 -10.74 0.93 23.55
N ILE A 583 -11.32 1.24 24.72
CA ILE A 583 -10.78 0.81 26.02
C ILE A 583 -10.79 -0.72 26.15
N LEU A 584 -11.87 -1.39 25.71
CA LEU A 584 -11.97 -2.85 25.75
C LEU A 584 -11.01 -3.53 24.78
N GLN A 585 -10.78 -2.93 23.61
CA GLN A 585 -9.78 -3.39 22.66
C GLN A 585 -8.37 -3.27 23.23
N GLU A 586 -8.04 -2.15 23.88
CA GLU A 586 -6.77 -1.96 24.57
C GLU A 586 -6.58 -2.98 25.71
N LYS A 587 -7.63 -3.23 26.51
CA LYS A 587 -7.60 -4.29 27.54
C LYS A 587 -7.37 -5.68 26.94
N LEU A 588 -8.05 -6.01 25.84
CA LEU A 588 -7.90 -7.30 25.17
C LEU A 588 -6.47 -7.49 24.63
N VAL A 589 -5.89 -6.46 24.01
CA VAL A 589 -4.49 -6.47 23.54
C VAL A 589 -3.54 -6.65 24.73
N ASN A 590 -3.74 -5.92 25.83
CA ASN A 590 -2.90 -6.05 27.02
C ASN A 590 -2.99 -7.43 27.68
N ILE A 591 -4.15 -8.09 27.67
CA ILE A 591 -4.31 -9.47 28.19
C ILE A 591 -3.60 -10.46 27.26
N GLN A 592 -3.75 -10.31 25.94
CA GLN A 592 -3.05 -11.14 24.95
C GLN A 592 -1.53 -10.96 25.02
N GLU A 593 -1.05 -9.74 25.21
CA GLU A 593 0.37 -9.46 25.42
C GLU A 593 0.88 -10.06 26.73
N LYS A 594 0.13 -9.96 27.84
CA LYS A 594 0.50 -10.60 29.11
C LYS A 594 0.50 -12.14 29.03
N GLN A 595 -0.46 -12.73 28.31
CA GLN A 595 -0.47 -14.18 28.03
C GLN A 595 0.70 -14.60 27.15
N ASN A 596 1.13 -13.73 26.22
CA ASN A 596 2.33 -13.94 25.39
C ASN A 596 3.65 -13.73 26.16
N ILE A 597 3.63 -13.02 27.29
CA ILE A 597 4.81 -12.77 28.17
C ILE A 597 5.04 -13.93 29.18
N VAL A 598 4.28 -15.03 29.12
CA VAL A 598 4.60 -16.25 29.89
C VAL A 598 5.72 -17.06 29.21
N TRP A 599 6.89 -16.42 29.11
CA TRP A 599 8.21 -17.05 29.05
C TRP A 599 9.10 -16.25 30.01
N THR A 600 9.08 -16.65 31.28
CA THR A 600 10.03 -16.17 32.28
C THR A 600 11.36 -16.89 32.09
N GLU A 601 12.35 -16.21 31.52
CA GLU A 601 13.74 -16.45 31.90
C GLU A 601 13.91 -16.07 33.38
N GLY A 602 14.60 -16.92 34.15
CA GLY A 602 14.71 -16.81 35.60
C GLY A 602 15.31 -15.49 36.05
N ILE A 603 14.58 -14.76 36.89
CA ILE A 603 15.11 -13.62 37.65
C ILE A 603 15.49 -14.13 39.04
N ASP A 604 16.76 -13.95 39.36
CA ASP A 604 17.42 -14.24 40.62
C ASP A 604 16.81 -13.38 41.77
N GLU A 605 16.38 -14.02 42.85
CA GLU A 605 15.57 -13.43 43.95
C GLU A 605 16.35 -12.48 44.90
N ASN A 606 17.43 -11.82 44.48
CA ASN A 606 18.33 -11.13 45.42
C ASN A 606 18.66 -9.65 45.13
N GLN A 607 17.74 -8.85 44.56
CA GLN A 607 17.95 -7.40 44.51
C GLN A 607 16.71 -6.60 44.95
N ASN A 608 16.85 -5.88 46.07
CA ASN A 608 15.84 -5.03 46.70
C ASN A 608 15.45 -3.83 45.80
N PRO A 609 14.15 -3.60 45.55
CA PRO A 609 13.67 -2.45 44.80
C PRO A 609 13.28 -1.33 45.77
N THR A 610 14.22 -0.44 46.07
CA THR A 610 13.91 0.88 46.61
C THR A 610 14.76 1.90 45.87
N GLU A 611 14.07 2.87 45.26
CA GLU A 611 14.59 4.07 44.58
C GLU A 611 15.04 3.92 43.12
N LEU A 612 14.07 4.04 42.20
CA LEU A 612 14.26 4.73 40.91
C LEU A 612 12.87 5.18 40.41
N LYS A 613 12.45 6.38 40.83
CA LYS A 613 11.24 7.06 40.32
C LYS A 613 11.59 7.78 39.01
N ASN A 614 10.89 7.40 37.94
CA ASN A 614 10.96 8.04 36.63
C ASN A 614 10.34 9.47 36.69
N PRO A 615 11.11 10.54 36.42
CA PRO A 615 10.62 11.93 36.49
C PRO A 615 9.56 12.28 35.45
N PHE A 616 9.49 11.53 34.34
CA PHE A 616 8.66 11.85 33.18
C PHE A 616 7.17 11.51 33.41
N LEU A 617 6.88 10.51 34.25
CA LEU A 617 5.51 10.11 34.61
C LEU A 617 4.83 11.06 35.61
N ASN A 618 5.60 11.85 36.36
CA ASN A 618 5.04 12.85 37.30
C ASN A 618 4.62 14.16 36.61
N TYR A 619 5.05 14.41 35.37
CA TYR A 619 4.67 15.62 34.63
C TYR A 619 3.34 15.46 33.88
N LEU A 620 2.96 14.22 33.52
CA LEU A 620 1.68 13.91 32.88
C LEU A 620 0.50 13.80 33.88
N ASN A 621 0.79 13.57 35.16
CA ASN A 621 -0.23 13.36 36.20
C ASN A 621 -0.40 14.54 37.19
N SER A 622 0.23 15.70 36.96
CA SER A 622 0.18 16.86 37.88
C SER A 622 -0.69 18.02 37.38
N ARG A 623 -1.84 17.71 36.80
CA ARG A 623 -2.85 18.72 36.47
C ARG A 623 -4.29 18.28 36.72
N GLU A 624 -4.54 17.66 37.87
CA GLU A 624 -5.85 17.69 38.55
C GLU A 624 -5.56 17.85 40.04
N GLU A 625 -5.73 19.06 40.56
CA GLU A 625 -5.68 19.33 41.99
C GLU A 625 -7.06 19.83 42.47
N ASN A 626 -7.50 19.20 43.56
CA ASN A 626 -8.27 19.75 44.67
C ASN A 626 -9.79 19.94 44.53
N SER A 627 -10.51 19.02 45.17
CA SER A 627 -11.50 19.41 46.18
C SER A 627 -11.38 18.47 47.40
N GLN A 628 -10.94 19.02 48.53
CA GLN A 628 -10.99 18.40 49.86
C GLN A 628 -12.40 18.47 50.45
N ASP A 629 -12.72 17.51 51.33
CA ASP A 629 -13.51 17.58 52.58
C ASP A 629 -14.10 16.18 52.84
N GLU A 630 -14.24 15.58 54.03
CA GLU A 630 -13.85 15.79 55.43
C GLU A 630 -14.17 14.45 56.16
N PHE A 631 -13.45 14.13 57.25
CA PHE A 631 -13.85 13.35 58.46
C PHE A 631 -14.76 12.08 58.34
N THR A 632 -14.50 10.92 58.95
CA THR A 632 -14.19 10.65 60.38
C THR A 632 -13.94 9.14 60.60
N ASN A 633 -12.93 8.82 61.42
CA ASN A 633 -12.88 7.94 62.61
C ASN A 633 -13.47 6.50 62.71
N ASP A 634 -12.73 5.74 63.54
CA ASP A 634 -13.08 4.58 64.37
C ASP A 634 -13.04 3.18 63.74
N LEU A 635 -12.68 2.07 64.42
CA LEU A 635 -11.85 1.69 65.58
C LEU A 635 -12.10 0.17 65.72
N ILE A 636 -11.07 -0.65 66.04
CA ILE A 636 -11.16 -1.95 66.76
C ILE A 636 -11.90 -3.09 65.99
N GLY A 637 -11.45 -4.33 65.86
CA GLY A 637 -10.39 -5.12 66.49
C GLY A 637 -10.83 -6.60 66.54
N ILE A 638 -9.90 -7.44 67.03
CA ILE A 638 -10.11 -8.72 67.72
C ILE A 638 -10.10 -10.03 66.89
N ASP A 639 -8.96 -10.73 67.08
CA ASP A 639 -8.71 -12.14 67.41
C ASP A 639 -9.17 -13.33 66.54
N GLY A 640 -8.20 -14.24 66.31
CA GLY A 640 -8.24 -15.51 67.06
C GLY A 640 -8.08 -16.82 66.27
N PHE A 641 -6.84 -17.36 66.29
CA PHE A 641 -6.43 -18.77 66.41
C PHE A 641 -7.46 -19.92 66.24
N ASP A 642 -7.18 -20.91 65.38
CA ASP A 642 -6.61 -22.23 65.79
C ASP A 642 -6.64 -23.30 64.66
N LEU A 643 -5.56 -24.08 64.61
CA LEU A 643 -5.38 -25.42 63.99
C LEU A 643 -5.82 -26.50 65.03
N PRO A 644 -5.82 -27.84 64.80
CA PRO A 644 -5.84 -28.68 63.59
C PRO A 644 -6.87 -29.86 63.73
N PRO A 645 -6.58 -31.17 63.46
CA PRO A 645 -7.00 -31.95 62.28
C PRO A 645 -7.77 -33.27 62.61
N LYS A 646 -7.90 -34.18 61.61
CA LYS A 646 -8.21 -35.65 61.61
C LYS A 646 -9.60 -36.04 61.05
N THR A 647 -9.90 -37.17 60.39
CA THR A 647 -9.21 -38.34 59.76
C THR A 647 -10.30 -39.30 59.19
N ILE A 648 -9.89 -40.24 58.32
CA ILE A 648 -10.41 -41.62 58.08
C ILE A 648 -11.56 -41.85 57.07
N GLY A 649 -11.31 -42.80 56.14
CA GLY A 649 -12.31 -43.81 55.73
C GLY A 649 -12.24 -44.41 54.31
N ASN A 650 -11.39 -45.43 54.09
CA ASN A 650 -11.58 -46.76 53.44
C ASN A 650 -12.71 -47.00 52.37
N ASN A 651 -12.57 -47.80 51.30
CA ASN A 651 -12.07 -49.18 51.19
C ASN A 651 -11.90 -49.68 49.71
N ASP A 652 -11.05 -50.72 49.54
CA ASP A 652 -11.16 -51.95 48.71
C ASP A 652 -10.82 -52.09 47.19
N HIS A 653 -9.66 -52.75 46.95
CA HIS A 653 -9.43 -54.10 46.32
C HIS A 653 -9.29 -54.37 44.78
N ARG A 654 -8.05 -54.79 44.43
CA ARG A 654 -7.58 -56.08 43.82
C ARG A 654 -7.65 -56.37 42.29
N ASN A 655 -6.46 -56.56 41.68
CA ASN A 655 -5.85 -57.84 41.17
C ASN A 655 -5.06 -57.70 39.83
N ASP A 656 -3.73 -57.75 39.94
CA ASP A 656 -2.82 -58.84 39.51
C ASP A 656 -2.73 -59.40 38.04
N VAL A 657 -1.49 -59.28 37.51
CA VAL A 657 -0.56 -60.38 37.07
C VAL A 657 -0.37 -60.75 35.58
N HIS A 658 0.86 -60.45 35.10
CA HIS A 658 1.86 -61.19 34.28
C HIS A 658 1.56 -61.96 32.96
N HIS A 659 2.54 -61.83 32.03
CA HIS A 659 3.45 -62.87 31.44
C HIS A 659 3.46 -63.10 29.89
N LEU A 660 4.68 -63.01 29.33
CA LEU A 660 5.39 -63.95 28.39
C LEU A 660 5.41 -63.74 26.84
N LEU A 661 6.67 -63.59 26.36
CA LEU A 661 7.42 -64.41 25.37
C LEU A 661 7.43 -64.10 23.84
N ASP A 662 8.68 -63.94 23.37
CA ASP A 662 9.42 -64.72 22.35
C ASP A 662 9.60 -64.29 20.87
N ASP A 663 10.91 -64.25 20.53
CA ASP A 663 11.64 -64.89 19.41
C ASP A 663 11.94 -64.18 18.06
N ASP A 664 13.27 -63.97 17.87
CA ASP A 664 14.17 -64.45 16.81
C ASP A 664 13.95 -64.14 15.31
N ASP A 665 14.93 -63.54 14.61
CA ASP A 665 16.10 -64.25 14.01
C ASP A 665 16.88 -63.45 12.90
N GLN A 666 18.20 -63.39 13.11
CA GLN A 666 19.43 -63.40 12.29
C GLN A 666 19.58 -63.06 10.76
N VAL A 667 20.48 -62.07 10.46
CA VAL A 667 21.85 -62.07 9.79
C VAL A 667 22.09 -62.89 8.46
N PRO A 668 23.20 -62.71 7.65
CA PRO A 668 23.79 -61.61 6.82
C PRO A 668 24.17 -62.02 5.34
N MET A 669 24.79 -61.13 4.53
CA MET A 669 26.16 -61.27 3.96
C MET A 669 26.48 -60.34 2.76
N ARG A 670 27.76 -59.92 2.72
CA ARG A 670 28.49 -59.22 1.65
C ARG A 670 28.79 -60.11 0.44
N THR A 671 29.06 -59.50 -0.73
CA THR A 671 30.26 -59.80 -1.53
C THR A 671 30.56 -58.70 -2.57
N THR A 672 31.84 -58.67 -2.93
CA THR A 672 32.68 -57.65 -3.57
C THR A 672 33.02 -57.98 -5.04
N ILE A 673 33.65 -57.02 -5.74
CA ILE A 673 34.85 -57.14 -6.65
C ILE A 673 34.73 -56.59 -8.10
N ASP A 674 35.54 -55.53 -8.31
CA ASP A 674 36.45 -55.12 -9.41
C ASP A 674 36.08 -54.55 -10.80
N ASN A 675 36.55 -53.29 -10.98
CA ASN A 675 37.49 -52.71 -11.96
C ASN A 675 37.27 -52.80 -13.49
N GLN A 676 37.30 -51.62 -14.15
CA GLN A 676 38.33 -51.28 -15.15
C GLN A 676 38.41 -49.77 -15.48
N GLN A 677 39.64 -49.28 -15.68
CA GLN A 677 40.07 -47.92 -16.02
C GLN A 677 39.98 -47.60 -17.53
N MET A 678 39.76 -46.32 -17.92
CA MET A 678 40.76 -45.47 -18.62
C MET A 678 40.21 -44.12 -19.17
N LYS A 679 40.96 -43.04 -18.84
CA LYS A 679 41.35 -41.83 -19.63
C LYS A 679 40.36 -40.66 -19.91
N LYS A 680 40.62 -39.51 -19.24
CA LYS A 680 41.16 -38.19 -19.72
C LYS A 680 40.78 -37.72 -21.15
N ASP A 681 40.37 -36.47 -21.45
CA ASP A 681 40.65 -35.12 -20.90
C ASP A 681 39.52 -34.09 -21.24
N GLU A 682 39.43 -33.03 -20.40
CA GLU A 682 39.07 -31.60 -20.65
C GLU A 682 37.70 -31.16 -21.24
N ILE A 683 36.84 -30.51 -20.44
CA ILE A 683 36.68 -29.04 -20.26
C ILE A 683 35.82 -28.79 -19.00
N MET A 684 36.27 -27.90 -18.11
CA MET A 684 35.66 -27.59 -16.81
C MET A 684 34.32 -26.81 -16.91
N ASP A 685 33.26 -27.47 -16.44
CA ASP A 685 32.29 -27.09 -15.40
C ASP A 685 31.91 -25.61 -15.19
N ASP A 686 30.63 -25.31 -15.44
CA ASP A 686 29.84 -24.45 -14.55
C ASP A 686 29.63 -25.21 -13.23
N GLU A 687 30.57 -25.08 -12.29
CA GLU A 687 30.44 -25.65 -10.94
C GLU A 687 29.21 -25.04 -10.25
N LYS A 688 28.08 -25.77 -10.29
CA LYS A 688 27.05 -25.61 -9.28
C LYS A 688 27.71 -25.82 -7.93
N ILE A 689 27.46 -24.91 -6.99
CA ILE A 689 27.84 -25.10 -5.60
C ILE A 689 27.00 -26.27 -5.09
N ASP A 690 27.52 -27.50 -5.19
CA ASP A 690 26.88 -28.69 -4.67
C ASP A 690 26.99 -28.69 -3.15
N SER A 691 26.09 -27.95 -2.48
CA SER A 691 25.88 -28.08 -1.06
C SER A 691 25.01 -29.30 -0.78
N PRO A 692 25.34 -30.15 0.22
CA PRO A 692 24.45 -31.22 0.64
C PRO A 692 23.22 -30.61 1.32
N SER A 693 22.16 -30.35 0.54
CA SER A 693 20.86 -29.94 1.05
C SER A 693 20.29 -31.10 1.88
N LEU A 694 19.97 -30.85 3.15
CA LEU A 694 19.24 -31.83 3.97
C LEU A 694 17.78 -31.91 3.54
N TYR A 695 17.27 -30.81 2.98
CA TYR A 695 15.92 -30.69 2.47
C TYR A 695 15.85 -29.55 1.43
N THR A 696 15.08 -29.73 0.35
CA THR A 696 14.87 -28.68 -0.67
C THR A 696 13.38 -28.38 -0.80
N MET A 697 13.02 -27.11 -0.86
CA MET A 697 11.65 -26.63 -0.93
C MET A 697 11.47 -25.61 -2.06
N GLN A 698 10.37 -25.71 -2.81
CA GLN A 698 9.94 -24.67 -3.75
C GLN A 698 8.76 -23.88 -3.15
N ILE A 699 8.95 -22.60 -2.89
CA ILE A 699 7.92 -21.69 -2.38
C ILE A 699 7.28 -20.92 -3.53
N LYS A 700 5.96 -20.76 -3.48
CA LYS A 700 5.22 -19.83 -4.36
C LYS A 700 4.43 -18.82 -3.52
N SER A 701 4.60 -17.52 -3.80
CA SER A 701 3.84 -16.44 -3.15
C SER A 701 2.47 -16.27 -3.82
N LEU A 702 1.43 -16.04 -3.02
CA LEU A 702 0.10 -15.66 -3.52
C LEU A 702 -0.12 -14.16 -3.29
N SER A 703 -0.41 -13.39 -4.33
CA SER A 703 -0.91 -12.03 -4.13
C SER A 703 -2.29 -12.09 -3.46
N PHE A 704 -2.51 -11.29 -2.42
CA PHE A 704 -3.81 -11.20 -1.73
C PHE A 704 -4.50 -9.89 -2.07
N GLU A 705 -4.42 -9.46 -3.34
CA GLU A 705 -5.27 -8.38 -3.83
C GLU A 705 -6.65 -8.98 -4.13
N SER A 706 -7.69 -8.34 -3.61
CA SER A 706 -9.08 -8.79 -3.64
C SER A 706 -9.50 -9.21 -5.05
N SER A 707 -9.45 -10.51 -5.31
CA SER A 707 -10.01 -11.07 -6.53
C SER A 707 -11.49 -10.66 -6.59
N PRO A 708 -11.98 -10.08 -7.70
CA PRO A 708 -13.41 -9.78 -7.89
C PRO A 708 -14.32 -10.98 -7.61
N TRP A 709 -13.74 -12.19 -7.70
CA TRP A 709 -14.37 -13.46 -7.41
C TRP A 709 -14.63 -13.70 -5.92
N LEU A 710 -13.69 -13.32 -5.04
CA LEU A 710 -13.85 -13.38 -3.57
C LEU A 710 -14.90 -12.38 -3.08
N ASP A 711 -14.92 -11.17 -3.65
CA ASP A 711 -15.96 -10.17 -3.37
C ASP A 711 -17.35 -10.65 -3.80
N LEU A 712 -17.45 -11.36 -4.93
CA LEU A 712 -18.70 -11.92 -5.42
C LEU A 712 -19.20 -13.06 -4.51
N LEU A 713 -18.30 -13.95 -4.05
CA LEU A 713 -18.64 -14.98 -3.08
C LEU A 713 -19.08 -14.40 -1.73
N ASN A 714 -18.43 -13.35 -1.25
CA ASN A 714 -18.80 -12.69 -0.01
C ASN A 714 -20.17 -12.00 -0.12
N LYS A 715 -20.52 -11.44 -1.28
CA LYS A 715 -21.87 -10.96 -1.57
C LYS A 715 -22.92 -12.09 -1.58
N LEU A 716 -22.55 -13.27 -2.05
CA LEU A 716 -23.44 -14.44 -2.05
C LEU A 716 -23.60 -15.09 -0.67
N LYS A 717 -22.62 -14.94 0.24
CA LYS A 717 -22.68 -15.43 1.62
C LYS A 717 -23.65 -14.64 2.53
N ASN A 718 -23.84 -13.34 2.27
CA ASN A 718 -24.68 -12.45 3.10
C ASN A 718 -25.90 -11.88 2.35
N PRO A 719 -26.88 -12.71 1.95
CA PRO A 719 -28.13 -12.17 1.43
C PRO A 719 -28.94 -11.60 2.61
N ASN A 720 -28.83 -10.30 2.85
CA ASN A 720 -29.65 -9.54 3.82
C ASN A 720 -31.14 -9.44 3.44
N ASN A 721 -31.70 -10.41 2.72
CA ASN A 721 -33.08 -10.35 2.25
C ASN A 721 -33.93 -11.30 3.09
N GLU A 722 -34.86 -10.72 3.88
CA GLU A 722 -36.03 -11.43 4.37
C GLU A 722 -36.67 -12.21 3.21
N GLU A 723 -37.00 -13.49 3.42
CA GLU A 723 -37.64 -14.32 2.40
C GLU A 723 -38.95 -13.66 1.94
N ASP A 724 -38.91 -13.06 0.75
CA ASP A 724 -40.08 -12.44 0.13
C ASP A 724 -41.08 -13.53 -0.31
N ASN A 725 -41.95 -13.91 0.63
CA ASN A 725 -43.04 -14.88 0.45
C ASN A 725 -44.18 -14.35 -0.46
N ARG A 726 -44.01 -13.18 -1.10
CA ARG A 726 -45.01 -12.63 -2.02
C ARG A 726 -45.03 -13.43 -3.32
N PRO A 727 -46.23 -13.66 -3.92
CA PRO A 727 -46.34 -14.27 -5.23
C PRO A 727 -45.57 -13.46 -6.28
N LYS A 728 -44.71 -14.13 -7.06
CA LYS A 728 -43.95 -13.52 -8.17
C LYS A 728 -44.52 -14.01 -9.50
N ARG A 729 -44.44 -13.17 -10.54
CA ARG A 729 -44.81 -13.56 -11.90
C ARG A 729 -43.67 -14.42 -12.47
N VAL A 730 -43.97 -15.69 -12.70
CA VAL A 730 -43.06 -16.71 -13.23
C VAL A 730 -43.39 -16.95 -14.70
N THR A 731 -42.42 -16.78 -15.57
CA THR A 731 -42.53 -17.05 -17.00
C THR A 731 -41.87 -18.39 -17.33
N ILE A 732 -42.61 -19.29 -17.95
CA ILE A 732 -42.14 -20.59 -18.43
C ILE A 732 -42.05 -20.52 -19.96
N ILE A 733 -40.85 -20.68 -20.50
CA ILE A 733 -40.56 -20.78 -21.93
C ILE A 733 -40.61 -22.26 -22.33
N HIS A 734 -41.49 -22.59 -23.27
CA HIS A 734 -41.71 -23.95 -23.76
C HIS A 734 -40.72 -24.30 -24.88
N PRO A 735 -40.52 -25.59 -25.22
CA PRO A 735 -39.60 -26.00 -26.29
C PRO A 735 -39.96 -25.44 -27.68
N ASP A 736 -41.23 -25.09 -27.90
CA ASP A 736 -41.72 -24.46 -29.13
C ASP A 736 -41.50 -22.92 -29.17
N GLY A 737 -40.83 -22.36 -28.15
CA GLY A 737 -40.60 -20.93 -27.98
C GLY A 737 -41.80 -20.15 -27.44
N THR A 738 -42.95 -20.79 -27.22
CA THR A 738 -44.10 -20.12 -26.60
C THR A 738 -43.83 -19.86 -25.12
N THR A 739 -44.45 -18.81 -24.56
CA THR A 739 -44.29 -18.45 -23.16
C THR A 739 -45.62 -18.53 -22.42
N SER A 740 -45.58 -19.00 -21.17
CA SER A 740 -46.72 -18.95 -20.26
C SER A 740 -46.32 -18.31 -18.95
N SER A 741 -47.02 -17.24 -18.55
CA SER A 741 -46.75 -16.53 -17.29
C SER A 741 -47.80 -16.85 -16.24
N HIS A 742 -47.34 -17.16 -15.03
CA HIS A 742 -48.16 -17.56 -13.88
C HIS A 742 -47.78 -16.73 -12.67
N LEU A 743 -48.74 -16.32 -11.84
CA LEU A 743 -48.45 -15.65 -10.57
C LEU A 743 -48.37 -16.72 -9.47
N LEU A 744 -47.16 -17.05 -9.01
CA LEU A 744 -46.90 -18.20 -8.14
C LEU A 744 -46.12 -17.79 -6.89
N ARG A 745 -46.39 -18.46 -5.77
CA ARG A 745 -45.47 -18.51 -4.63
C ARG A 745 -44.39 -19.57 -4.89
N LYS A 746 -43.24 -19.44 -4.23
CA LYS A 746 -42.07 -20.32 -4.41
C LYS A 746 -42.46 -21.79 -4.28
N GLU A 747 -43.24 -22.15 -3.27
CA GLU A 747 -43.68 -23.53 -3.01
C GLU A 747 -44.52 -24.15 -4.16
N LYS A 748 -45.22 -23.33 -4.97
CA LYS A 748 -46.16 -23.81 -6.00
C LYS A 748 -45.53 -24.05 -7.37
N VAL A 749 -44.24 -23.82 -7.52
CA VAL A 749 -43.60 -23.78 -8.85
C VAL A 749 -43.42 -25.18 -9.41
N PHE A 750 -43.05 -26.15 -8.57
CA PHE A 750 -43.00 -27.55 -8.97
C PHE A 750 -44.36 -28.11 -9.35
N GLU A 751 -45.41 -27.75 -8.61
CA GLU A 751 -46.79 -28.10 -8.96
C GLU A 751 -47.16 -27.55 -10.34
N GLN A 752 -46.78 -26.29 -10.61
CA GLN A 752 -47.02 -25.68 -11.91
C GLN A 752 -46.23 -26.35 -13.04
N PHE A 753 -44.98 -26.76 -12.82
CA PHE A 753 -44.22 -27.54 -13.82
C PHE A 753 -44.85 -28.91 -14.07
N ARG A 754 -45.23 -29.65 -13.01
CA ARG A 754 -45.91 -30.95 -13.13
C ARG A 754 -47.23 -30.81 -13.91
N LYS A 755 -48.01 -29.77 -13.62
CA LYS A 755 -49.23 -29.43 -14.37
C LYS A 755 -48.91 -29.12 -15.84
N THR A 756 -47.91 -28.28 -16.08
CA THR A 756 -47.50 -27.87 -17.42
C THR A 756 -47.05 -29.07 -18.27
N PHE A 757 -46.24 -29.97 -17.70
CA PHE A 757 -45.79 -31.20 -18.37
C PHE A 757 -46.98 -32.13 -18.68
N LYS A 758 -47.93 -32.26 -17.75
CA LYS A 758 -49.16 -33.06 -17.97
C LYS A 758 -50.05 -32.47 -19.07
N ASP A 759 -50.30 -31.15 -19.02
CA ASP A 759 -51.18 -30.44 -19.95
C ASP A 759 -50.62 -30.44 -21.38
N LYS A 760 -49.30 -30.27 -21.52
CA LYS A 760 -48.59 -30.26 -22.81
C LYS A 760 -48.10 -31.65 -23.25
N ARG A 761 -48.30 -32.70 -22.43
CA ARG A 761 -47.80 -34.07 -22.65
C ARG A 761 -46.28 -34.14 -22.88
N TYR A 762 -45.51 -33.34 -22.14
CA TYR A 762 -44.05 -33.42 -22.14
C TYR A 762 -43.58 -34.66 -21.38
N SER A 763 -42.57 -35.36 -21.91
CA SER A 763 -41.93 -36.47 -21.21
C SER A 763 -40.83 -35.95 -20.27
N PHE A 764 -40.87 -36.37 -19.01
CA PHE A 764 -39.81 -36.08 -18.03
C PHE A 764 -38.47 -36.75 -18.36
N GLU A 765 -38.48 -37.77 -19.23
CA GLU A 765 -37.26 -38.44 -19.68
C GLU A 765 -36.50 -37.58 -20.69
N THR A 766 -37.22 -36.87 -21.55
CA THR A 766 -36.64 -36.11 -22.67
C THR A 766 -36.54 -34.62 -22.39
N LEU A 767 -37.43 -34.05 -21.58
CA LEU A 767 -37.50 -32.62 -21.29
C LEU A 767 -37.32 -32.33 -19.80
N ILE A 768 -36.59 -31.26 -19.50
CA ILE A 768 -36.31 -30.84 -18.12
C ILE A 768 -36.44 -29.32 -18.00
N PRO A 769 -37.06 -28.80 -16.93
CA PRO A 769 -37.06 -27.38 -16.65
C PRO A 769 -35.68 -26.91 -16.17
N VAL A 770 -35.27 -25.75 -16.66
CA VAL A 770 -33.99 -25.10 -16.38
C VAL A 770 -34.27 -23.68 -15.94
N ASP A 771 -33.64 -23.25 -14.85
CA ASP A 771 -33.82 -21.90 -14.30
C ASP A 771 -33.06 -20.82 -15.09
N LYS A 772 -33.25 -19.54 -14.72
CA LYS A 772 -32.55 -18.40 -15.34
C LYS A 772 -31.01 -18.52 -15.26
N TYR A 773 -30.50 -19.24 -14.27
CA TYR A 773 -29.06 -19.50 -14.10
C TYR A 773 -28.56 -20.67 -14.95
N GLN A 774 -29.44 -21.24 -15.78
CA GLN A 774 -29.17 -22.35 -16.69
C GLN A 774 -28.93 -23.69 -15.99
N ILE A 775 -29.46 -23.86 -14.76
CA ILE A 775 -29.36 -25.10 -13.97
C ILE A 775 -30.71 -25.82 -13.97
N SER A 776 -30.69 -27.13 -14.20
CA SER A 776 -31.89 -27.96 -14.21
C SER A 776 -32.56 -28.06 -12.84
N LEU A 777 -33.90 -28.07 -12.81
CA LEU A 777 -34.66 -28.47 -11.64
C LEU A 777 -35.03 -29.95 -11.74
N ASP A 778 -34.65 -30.75 -10.75
CA ASP A 778 -35.09 -32.14 -10.67
C ASP A 778 -36.54 -32.20 -10.15
N LEU A 779 -37.48 -32.54 -11.04
CA LEU A 779 -38.90 -32.67 -10.72
C LEU A 779 -39.26 -33.99 -10.03
N ASN A 780 -38.34 -34.97 -10.06
CA ASN A 780 -38.51 -36.29 -9.45
C ASN A 780 -38.10 -36.33 -7.99
N ASP A 781 -37.46 -35.27 -7.50
CA ASP A 781 -37.16 -35.13 -6.09
C ASP A 781 -38.46 -34.91 -5.31
N ASP A 782 -38.66 -35.72 -4.26
CA ASP A 782 -39.83 -35.65 -3.39
C ASP A 782 -39.82 -34.37 -2.53
N ASN A 783 -38.65 -33.73 -2.36
CA ASN A 783 -38.48 -32.50 -1.60
C ASN A 783 -37.57 -31.49 -2.33
N PRO A 784 -38.03 -30.97 -3.49
CA PRO A 784 -37.17 -30.19 -4.34
C PRO A 784 -36.98 -28.79 -3.72
N SER A 785 -35.74 -28.48 -3.35
CA SER A 785 -35.37 -27.17 -2.83
C SER A 785 -35.19 -26.17 -3.96
N LEU A 786 -36.05 -25.15 -4.00
CA LEU A 786 -35.81 -23.99 -4.86
C LEU A 786 -34.66 -23.17 -4.28
N PRO A 787 -33.86 -22.53 -5.14
CA PRO A 787 -32.80 -21.65 -4.67
C PRO A 787 -33.42 -20.52 -3.83
N ARG A 788 -32.66 -19.98 -2.87
CA ARG A 788 -33.13 -18.87 -2.01
C ARG A 788 -33.66 -17.71 -2.86
N ASP A 789 -32.89 -17.31 -3.87
CA ASP A 789 -33.33 -16.43 -4.94
C ASP A 789 -34.15 -17.21 -5.98
N PHE A 790 -35.46 -17.24 -5.80
CA PHE A 790 -36.39 -17.89 -6.72
C PHE A 790 -36.54 -17.08 -8.04
N PRO A 791 -35.99 -17.55 -9.19
CA PRO A 791 -35.98 -16.77 -10.44
C PRO A 791 -37.37 -16.63 -11.06
N THR A 792 -37.59 -15.54 -11.78
CA THR A 792 -38.88 -15.24 -12.44
C THR A 792 -39.01 -15.87 -13.82
N GLU A 793 -37.98 -16.53 -14.33
CA GLU A 793 -37.93 -17.09 -15.69
C GLU A 793 -37.33 -18.50 -15.67
N TYR A 794 -37.99 -19.39 -16.42
CA TYR A 794 -37.59 -20.78 -16.60
C TYR A 794 -37.78 -21.19 -18.06
N SER A 795 -36.93 -22.10 -18.53
CA SER A 795 -37.02 -22.70 -19.86
C SER A 795 -37.16 -24.21 -19.75
N ILE A 796 -37.97 -24.83 -20.60
CA ILE A 796 -38.08 -26.30 -20.71
C ILE A 796 -37.25 -26.71 -21.92
N LEU A 797 -36.24 -27.55 -21.70
CA LEU A 797 -35.24 -27.90 -22.70
C LEU A 797 -35.09 -29.42 -22.82
N GLU A 798 -34.54 -29.87 -23.94
CA GLU A 798 -34.17 -31.27 -24.11
C GLU A 798 -33.03 -31.63 -23.16
N ARG A 799 -33.17 -32.75 -22.44
CA ARG A 799 -32.16 -33.22 -21.48
C ARG A 799 -30.80 -33.46 -22.15
N THR A 800 -30.80 -33.84 -23.41
CA THR A 800 -29.62 -34.03 -24.27
C THR A 800 -28.85 -32.73 -24.55
N SER A 801 -29.46 -31.57 -24.35
CA SER A 801 -28.81 -30.25 -24.51
C SER A 801 -28.06 -29.77 -23.26
N LEU A 802 -28.06 -30.57 -22.18
CA LEU A 802 -27.42 -30.23 -20.92
C LEU A 802 -26.16 -31.08 -20.68
N ILE A 803 -25.16 -30.46 -20.05
CA ILE A 803 -23.95 -31.11 -19.55
C ILE A 803 -24.10 -31.44 -18.06
N GLN A 804 -23.55 -32.59 -17.65
CA GLN A 804 -23.49 -32.99 -16.25
C GLN A 804 -22.24 -32.40 -15.58
N VAL A 805 -22.43 -31.63 -14.52
CA VAL A 805 -21.36 -31.08 -13.67
C VAL A 805 -21.44 -31.76 -12.32
N LYS A 806 -20.42 -32.57 -12.00
CA LYS A 806 -20.31 -33.24 -10.70
C LYS A 806 -19.48 -32.40 -9.75
N VAL A 807 -20.08 -31.98 -8.63
CA VAL A 807 -19.40 -31.23 -7.57
C VAL A 807 -19.15 -32.19 -6.40
N GLU A 808 -17.88 -32.44 -6.09
CA GLU A 808 -17.47 -33.30 -4.97
C GLU A 808 -17.00 -32.45 -3.78
N TYR A 809 -17.55 -32.73 -2.59
CA TYR A 809 -17.17 -32.12 -1.33
C TYR A 809 -17.11 -33.17 -0.21
N GLY A 810 -15.91 -33.38 0.36
CA GLY A 810 -15.67 -34.48 1.28
C GLY A 810 -16.03 -35.82 0.64
N GLU A 811 -16.89 -36.59 1.29
CA GLU A 811 -17.44 -37.85 0.75
C GLU A 811 -18.73 -37.65 -0.08
N ARG A 812 -19.25 -36.43 -0.14
CA ARG A 812 -20.51 -36.13 -0.83
C ARG A 812 -20.25 -35.69 -2.26
N SER A 813 -21.10 -36.11 -3.18
CA SER A 813 -21.10 -35.61 -4.54
C SER A 813 -22.50 -35.26 -5.01
N VAL A 814 -22.65 -34.09 -5.61
CA VAL A 814 -23.92 -33.63 -6.18
C VAL A 814 -23.73 -33.40 -7.67
N ASP A 815 -24.64 -33.95 -8.45
CA ASP A 815 -24.67 -33.79 -9.90
C ASP A 815 -25.65 -32.68 -10.27
N TYR A 816 -25.18 -31.66 -11.01
CA TYR A 816 -26.01 -30.63 -11.61
C TYR A 816 -26.06 -30.85 -13.13
N PHE A 817 -27.24 -30.73 -13.74
CA PHE A 817 -27.34 -30.63 -15.20
C PHE A 817 -27.49 -29.17 -15.59
N THR A 818 -26.62 -28.70 -16.46
CA THR A 818 -26.52 -27.27 -16.81
C THR A 818 -26.35 -27.09 -18.31
N LYS A 819 -26.65 -25.93 -18.88
CA LYS A 819 -26.24 -25.63 -20.25
C LYS A 819 -24.72 -25.44 -20.34
N SER A 820 -24.15 -25.63 -21.52
CA SER A 820 -22.75 -25.29 -21.81
C SER A 820 -22.40 -23.83 -21.50
N GLU A 821 -23.36 -22.91 -21.63
CA GLU A 821 -23.15 -21.49 -21.33
C GLU A 821 -23.33 -21.15 -19.83
N CYS A 822 -23.57 -22.14 -18.97
CA CYS A 822 -23.76 -21.91 -17.55
C CYS A 822 -22.42 -21.52 -16.91
N SER A 823 -22.36 -20.33 -16.32
CA SER A 823 -21.20 -19.94 -15.52
C SER A 823 -21.02 -20.90 -14.35
N VAL A 824 -19.77 -21.32 -14.13
CA VAL A 824 -19.38 -22.17 -13.00
C VAL A 824 -19.77 -21.56 -11.66
N ILE A 825 -19.79 -20.22 -11.57
CA ILE A 825 -20.22 -19.47 -10.38
C ILE A 825 -21.69 -19.76 -10.03
N ASN A 826 -22.57 -19.90 -11.03
CA ASN A 826 -23.97 -20.23 -10.78
C ASN A 826 -24.11 -21.63 -10.20
N VAL A 827 -23.34 -22.59 -10.71
CA VAL A 827 -23.30 -23.97 -10.20
C VAL A 827 -22.83 -23.97 -8.75
N PHE A 828 -21.80 -23.18 -8.43
CA PHE A 828 -21.30 -23.04 -7.07
C PHE A 828 -22.28 -22.35 -6.14
N SER A 829 -22.91 -21.26 -6.57
CA SER A 829 -23.95 -20.61 -5.78
C SER A 829 -25.10 -21.58 -5.49
N ARG A 830 -25.46 -22.44 -6.45
CA ARG A 830 -26.47 -23.48 -6.25
C ARG A 830 -26.02 -24.55 -5.26
N PHE A 831 -24.78 -24.98 -5.37
CA PHE A 831 -24.16 -25.96 -4.46
C PHE A 831 -24.08 -25.43 -3.02
N MET A 832 -23.59 -24.22 -2.83
CA MET A 832 -23.43 -23.61 -1.51
C MET A 832 -24.78 -23.39 -0.80
N ASN A 833 -25.85 -23.21 -1.58
CA ASN A 833 -27.20 -23.03 -1.07
C ASN A 833 -28.03 -24.32 -1.06
N ASP A 834 -27.45 -25.49 -1.41
CA ASP A 834 -28.19 -26.75 -1.48
C ASP A 834 -28.45 -27.30 -0.07
N PRO A 835 -29.70 -27.29 0.41
CA PRO A 835 -30.01 -27.76 1.76
C PRO A 835 -29.72 -29.25 1.96
N LYS A 836 -29.63 -30.05 0.88
CA LYS A 836 -29.26 -31.48 0.97
C LYS A 836 -27.84 -31.69 1.46
N LEU A 837 -26.97 -30.70 1.28
CA LEU A 837 -25.60 -30.77 1.72
C LEU A 837 -25.43 -30.43 3.20
N GLY A 838 -26.44 -29.88 3.87
CA GLY A 838 -26.37 -29.52 5.29
C GLY A 838 -25.19 -28.58 5.63
N LEU A 839 -24.68 -27.85 4.63
CA LEU A 839 -23.54 -26.96 4.79
C LEU A 839 -23.99 -25.68 5.48
N ASN A 840 -23.87 -25.63 6.81
CA ASN A 840 -23.84 -24.36 7.54
C ASN A 840 -22.46 -23.72 7.30
N LEU A 841 -22.33 -23.05 6.16
CA LEU A 841 -21.14 -22.26 5.84
C LEU A 841 -21.14 -21.01 6.72
N ASN A 842 -20.56 -21.13 7.91
CA ASN A 842 -20.16 -19.95 8.68
C ASN A 842 -19.18 -19.11 7.84
N THR A 843 -19.10 -17.81 8.13
CA THR A 843 -18.37 -16.79 7.36
C THR A 843 -16.88 -17.09 7.14
N GLU A 844 -16.30 -18.04 7.87
CA GLU A 844 -14.85 -18.27 7.97
C GLU A 844 -14.29 -19.34 7.00
N ASN A 845 -15.13 -20.05 6.23
CA ASN A 845 -14.63 -21.05 5.29
C ASN A 845 -13.97 -20.42 4.03
N ILE A 846 -12.71 -20.79 3.78
CA ILE A 846 -11.90 -20.43 2.59
C ILE A 846 -12.08 -21.52 1.51
N ILE A 847 -12.29 -21.11 0.26
CA ILE A 847 -12.56 -22.02 -0.87
C ILE A 847 -11.42 -21.91 -1.89
N CYS A 848 -10.74 -23.03 -2.15
CA CYS A 848 -9.65 -23.12 -3.14
C CYS A 848 -10.02 -24.05 -4.30
N PHE A 849 -9.55 -23.73 -5.52
CA PHE A 849 -9.82 -24.51 -6.74
C PHE A 849 -8.56 -25.13 -7.27
N PHE A 850 -8.62 -26.43 -7.52
CA PHE A 850 -7.52 -27.18 -8.08
C PHE A 850 -7.93 -27.77 -9.43
N ASP A 851 -7.04 -27.68 -10.41
CA ASP A 851 -7.19 -28.42 -11.66
C ASP A 851 -6.96 -29.93 -11.44
N GLU A 852 -7.10 -30.72 -12.51
CA GLU A 852 -6.86 -32.17 -12.50
C GLU A 852 -5.42 -32.57 -12.10
N ASN A 853 -4.47 -31.63 -12.12
CA ASN A 853 -3.07 -31.81 -11.72
C ASN A 853 -2.78 -31.22 -10.33
N GLN A 854 -3.81 -30.94 -9.53
CA GLN A 854 -3.70 -30.29 -8.21
C GLN A 854 -3.06 -28.89 -8.24
N ARG A 855 -3.11 -28.19 -9.37
CA ARG A 855 -2.62 -26.80 -9.46
C ARG A 855 -3.73 -25.84 -9.06
N LEU A 856 -3.40 -24.90 -8.19
CA LEU A 856 -4.31 -23.82 -7.82
C LEU A 856 -4.63 -22.98 -9.06
N ILE A 857 -5.91 -22.85 -9.37
CA ILE A 857 -6.38 -22.02 -10.49
C ILE A 857 -6.49 -20.57 -9.97
N TYR A 858 -5.45 -19.78 -10.22
CA TYR A 858 -5.38 -18.35 -9.90
C TYR A 858 -5.40 -17.58 -11.24
N ASP A 859 -6.33 -16.63 -11.40
CA ASP A 859 -6.51 -15.80 -12.62
C ASP A 859 -7.00 -16.46 -13.92
N GLY A 860 -7.37 -17.74 -13.91
CA GLY A 860 -8.27 -18.24 -14.93
C GLY A 860 -9.62 -17.54 -14.76
N ILE A 861 -10.05 -16.70 -15.71
CA ILE A 861 -11.47 -16.42 -15.87
C ILE A 861 -12.12 -17.80 -15.99
N ILE A 862 -12.71 -18.31 -14.90
CA ILE A 862 -13.60 -19.47 -14.93
C ILE A 862 -14.89 -18.97 -15.59
N GLY A 863 -14.77 -18.54 -16.85
CA GLY A 863 -15.78 -17.78 -17.57
C GLY A 863 -16.88 -18.70 -18.01
N ASP A 864 -16.51 -19.80 -18.66
CA ASP A 864 -17.48 -20.66 -19.33
C ASP A 864 -17.05 -22.14 -19.28
N LEU A 865 -18.04 -23.01 -19.08
CA LEU A 865 -17.91 -24.47 -19.24
C LEU A 865 -17.83 -24.80 -20.74
N PHE A 866 -16.70 -24.51 -21.41
CA PHE A 866 -16.56 -24.91 -22.81
C PHE A 866 -16.50 -26.44 -22.95
N SER A 867 -17.51 -27.00 -23.61
CA SER A 867 -17.51 -28.37 -24.14
C SER A 867 -16.42 -28.50 -25.20
N VAL A 868 -15.32 -29.15 -24.87
CA VAL A 868 -14.36 -29.64 -25.86
C VAL A 868 -14.67 -31.13 -26.05
N ASN A 869 -15.56 -31.41 -27.00
CA ASN A 869 -15.95 -32.72 -27.49
C ASN A 869 -16.64 -33.71 -26.52
N ASP A 870 -17.64 -34.40 -27.08
CA ASP A 870 -18.75 -35.13 -26.46
C ASP A 870 -18.45 -36.33 -25.51
N GLN A 871 -17.26 -36.51 -24.93
CA GLN A 871 -17.03 -37.69 -24.05
C GLN A 871 -16.20 -37.47 -22.76
N GLU A 872 -15.70 -36.27 -22.47
CA GLU A 872 -14.88 -36.08 -21.26
C GLU A 872 -15.66 -35.50 -20.08
N LYS A 873 -15.92 -36.36 -19.09
CA LYS A 873 -16.37 -35.95 -17.76
C LYS A 873 -15.29 -35.07 -17.13
N ARG A 874 -15.50 -33.75 -17.07
CA ARG A 874 -14.61 -32.88 -16.30
C ARG A 874 -14.89 -33.04 -14.81
N LYS A 875 -13.85 -33.40 -14.06
CA LYS A 875 -13.91 -33.57 -12.61
C LYS A 875 -13.28 -32.36 -11.93
N VAL A 876 -14.11 -31.49 -11.36
CA VAL A 876 -13.64 -30.39 -10.50
C VAL A 876 -13.74 -30.88 -9.06
N ARG A 877 -12.60 -31.02 -8.37
CA ARG A 877 -12.55 -31.45 -6.97
C ARG A 877 -12.47 -30.22 -6.07
N LEU A 878 -13.41 -30.10 -5.13
CA LEU A 878 -13.33 -29.08 -4.08
C LEU A 878 -12.95 -29.70 -2.76
N ILE A 879 -12.11 -28.97 -2.05
CA ILE A 879 -11.75 -29.27 -0.67
C ILE A 879 -12.21 -28.06 0.13
N LEU A 880 -13.29 -28.20 0.91
CA LEU A 880 -13.59 -27.28 2.01
C LEU A 880 -13.15 -27.97 3.31
N THR A 881 -12.67 -27.20 4.27
CA THR A 881 -12.25 -27.70 5.58
C THR A 881 -13.11 -27.05 6.67
N GLU A 882 -13.74 -27.86 7.52
CA GLU A 882 -14.49 -27.40 8.68
C GLU A 882 -13.54 -27.16 9.87
N GLU A 883 -13.62 -26.01 10.53
CA GLU A 883 -12.66 -25.53 11.55
C GLU A 883 -12.88 -26.10 12.96
N ASN A 884 -13.78 -27.07 13.17
CA ASN A 884 -14.09 -27.55 14.53
C ASN A 884 -13.07 -28.54 15.12
N ARG A 885 -11.88 -28.65 14.54
CA ARG A 885 -10.68 -29.15 15.21
C ARG A 885 -9.57 -28.18 14.88
N SER A 886 -8.86 -27.70 15.90
CA SER A 886 -7.71 -26.81 15.85
C SER A 886 -6.59 -27.37 14.96
N ILE A 887 -6.79 -27.29 13.66
CA ILE A 887 -5.83 -27.61 12.61
C ILE A 887 -5.47 -26.24 12.07
N SER A 888 -4.27 -25.75 12.40
CA SER A 888 -3.86 -24.40 12.00
C SER A 888 -3.93 -24.27 10.48
N PHE A 889 -4.19 -23.06 9.95
CA PHE A 889 -4.17 -22.80 8.50
C PHE A 889 -2.89 -23.32 7.81
N ASN A 890 -1.80 -23.44 8.58
CA ASN A 890 -0.57 -24.10 8.13
C ASN A 890 -0.81 -25.59 7.86
N GLU A 891 -1.42 -26.35 8.75
CA GLU A 891 -1.60 -27.81 8.67
C GLU A 891 -2.52 -28.25 7.49
N ILE A 892 -3.33 -27.34 6.95
CA ILE A 892 -4.15 -27.56 5.73
C ILE A 892 -3.27 -27.63 4.46
N LEU A 893 -2.11 -26.95 4.43
CA LEU A 893 -1.11 -27.10 3.37
C LEU A 893 -0.36 -28.44 3.43
N TYR A 894 -0.47 -29.22 4.53
CA TYR A 894 0.40 -30.37 4.79
C TYR A 894 -0.09 -31.68 4.15
N ARG A 895 -1.35 -31.80 3.76
CA ARG A 895 -1.95 -33.10 3.37
C ARG A 895 -1.78 -33.53 1.91
N THR A 896 -1.08 -32.75 1.07
CA THR A 896 -0.92 -33.04 -0.38
C THR A 896 0.51 -33.43 -0.81
N ALA A 897 1.33 -34.06 0.04
CA ALA A 897 2.72 -34.37 -0.31
C ALA A 897 3.15 -35.82 -0.01
N GLN A 898 3.27 -36.64 -1.05
CA GLN A 898 3.99 -37.92 -1.03
C GLN A 898 5.23 -37.98 -1.97
N ASP A 899 5.70 -36.85 -2.52
CA ASP A 899 6.92 -36.82 -3.37
C ASP A 899 8.03 -35.91 -2.80
N GLU A 900 9.28 -36.22 -3.16
CA GLU A 900 10.54 -35.64 -2.62
C GLU A 900 10.75 -34.13 -2.95
N GLU A 901 10.04 -33.57 -3.93
CA GLU A 901 10.00 -32.12 -4.19
C GLU A 901 8.67 -31.51 -3.68
N LYS A 902 8.69 -30.94 -2.47
CA LYS A 902 7.49 -30.28 -1.92
C LYS A 902 7.40 -28.83 -2.38
N ARG A 903 6.25 -28.48 -2.96
CA ARG A 903 5.86 -27.09 -3.26
C ARG A 903 5.01 -26.54 -2.13
N ILE A 904 5.40 -25.40 -1.55
CA ILE A 904 4.68 -24.75 -0.44
C ILE A 904 4.17 -23.38 -0.89
N LEU A 905 2.88 -23.12 -0.65
CA LEU A 905 2.23 -21.84 -0.98
C LEU A 905 2.11 -20.97 0.27
N LEU A 906 2.40 -19.68 0.14
CA LEU A 906 2.44 -18.78 1.29
C LEU A 906 1.77 -17.44 1.08
N HIS A 907 1.28 -16.93 2.20
CA HIS A 907 0.85 -15.56 2.33
C HIS A 907 2.04 -14.58 2.23
N PRO A 908 1.87 -13.38 1.66
CA PRO A 908 2.93 -12.35 1.55
C PRO A 908 3.51 -11.88 2.89
N ASN A 909 2.78 -12.10 3.99
CA ASN A 909 3.20 -11.71 5.34
C ASN A 909 3.93 -12.83 6.10
N THR A 910 4.21 -13.97 5.46
CA THR A 910 4.91 -15.07 6.13
C THR A 910 6.36 -14.70 6.43
N VAL A 911 6.78 -14.92 7.67
CA VAL A 911 8.16 -14.74 8.16
C VAL A 911 8.89 -16.09 8.23
N TRP A 912 10.22 -16.08 8.24
CA TRP A 912 11.04 -17.31 8.31
C TRP A 912 10.82 -18.14 9.57
N GLN A 913 10.41 -17.51 10.67
CA GLN A 913 10.02 -18.23 11.88
C GLN A 913 8.87 -19.23 11.64
N ASN A 914 7.98 -18.93 10.70
CA ASN A 914 6.89 -19.84 10.35
C ASN A 914 7.43 -21.07 9.58
N PHE A 915 8.49 -20.91 8.77
CA PHE A 915 9.19 -22.03 8.11
C PHE A 915 9.88 -22.92 9.10
N ASP A 916 10.52 -22.32 10.09
CA ASP A 916 11.20 -23.05 11.13
C ASP A 916 10.23 -23.87 11.97
N ASN A 917 9.10 -23.29 12.35
CA ASN A 917 8.05 -24.05 13.03
C ASN A 917 7.51 -25.21 12.15
N TRP A 918 7.31 -24.98 10.84
CA TRP A 918 6.91 -26.02 9.89
C TRP A 918 7.94 -27.15 9.75
N PHE A 919 9.23 -26.78 9.63
CA PHE A 919 10.31 -27.73 9.44
C PHE A 919 10.50 -28.61 10.67
N ARG A 920 10.30 -28.04 11.88
CA ARG A 920 10.35 -28.78 13.15
C ARG A 920 9.31 -29.88 13.27
N GLU A 921 8.19 -29.77 12.56
CA GLU A 921 7.16 -30.81 12.51
C GLU A 921 7.51 -31.92 11.50
N GLN A 922 8.61 -31.80 10.74
CA GLN A 922 9.07 -32.87 9.85
C GLN A 922 9.90 -33.90 10.64
N PRO A 923 9.75 -35.21 10.36
CA PRO A 923 10.48 -36.28 11.06
C PRO A 923 12.02 -36.15 11.01
N VAL A 924 12.53 -35.46 9.98
CA VAL A 924 13.97 -35.21 9.82
C VAL A 924 14.49 -34.21 10.86
N ALA A 925 13.68 -33.23 11.27
CA ALA A 925 14.07 -32.20 12.21
C ALA A 925 14.00 -32.65 13.68
N GLU A 926 13.06 -33.54 14.02
CA GLU A 926 12.92 -34.09 15.38
C GLU A 926 14.20 -34.74 15.92
N ASN A 927 15.03 -35.31 15.03
CA ASN A 927 16.24 -36.02 15.42
C ASN A 927 17.48 -35.14 15.63
N LEU A 928 17.49 -33.92 15.09
CA LEU A 928 18.70 -33.10 15.01
C LEU A 928 18.63 -31.84 15.90
N GLY A 929 17.45 -31.36 16.29
CA GLY A 929 17.32 -30.17 17.16
C GLY A 929 17.41 -28.84 16.41
N LYS A 930 16.74 -27.80 16.92
CA LYS A 930 16.55 -26.50 16.24
C LYS A 930 17.87 -25.80 15.88
N GLU A 931 18.87 -25.93 16.74
CA GLU A 931 20.12 -25.17 16.62
C GLU A 931 21.06 -25.63 15.51
N TYR A 932 20.71 -26.66 14.75
CA TYR A 932 21.59 -27.27 13.75
C TYR A 932 21.26 -26.89 12.31
N PHE A 933 20.25 -26.06 12.05
CA PHE A 933 19.82 -25.73 10.68
C PHE A 933 19.92 -24.25 10.30
N SER A 934 20.08 -24.00 9.01
CA SER A 934 19.99 -22.68 8.38
C SER A 934 19.26 -22.79 7.04
N TYR A 935 18.60 -21.70 6.64
CA TYR A 935 17.87 -21.62 5.37
C TYR A 935 18.74 -20.93 4.33
N PHE A 936 18.99 -21.60 3.21
CA PHE A 936 19.78 -21.09 2.10
C PHE A 936 18.87 -20.80 0.91
N LEU A 937 18.82 -19.54 0.49
CA LEU A 937 18.05 -19.09 -0.66
C LEU A 937 18.89 -19.27 -1.92
N LYS A 938 18.50 -20.21 -2.78
CA LYS A 938 19.30 -20.59 -3.94
C LYS A 938 19.44 -19.45 -4.96
N GLU A 939 18.36 -18.70 -5.18
CA GLU A 939 18.32 -17.59 -6.13
C GLU A 939 19.20 -16.41 -5.70
N LYS A 940 19.32 -16.17 -4.40
CA LYS A 940 20.17 -15.09 -3.85
C LYS A 940 21.57 -15.57 -3.44
N ASN A 941 21.84 -16.87 -3.53
CA ASN A 941 23.07 -17.51 -3.08
C ASN A 941 23.46 -17.07 -1.64
N SER A 942 22.46 -16.99 -0.74
CA SER A 942 22.61 -16.39 0.58
C SER A 942 21.86 -17.15 1.66
N ILE A 943 22.41 -17.18 2.87
CA ILE A 943 21.71 -17.67 4.06
C ILE A 943 20.75 -16.58 4.54
N VAL A 944 19.56 -16.99 4.97
CA VAL A 944 18.49 -16.08 5.40
C VAL A 944 18.43 -16.01 6.92
N GLU A 945 18.29 -14.80 7.48
CA GLU A 945 18.21 -14.61 8.92
C GLU A 945 16.77 -14.80 9.42
N GLU A 946 16.60 -15.25 10.68
CA GLU A 946 15.29 -15.56 11.27
C GLU A 946 14.32 -14.35 11.30
N THR A 947 14.86 -13.12 11.25
CA THR A 947 14.08 -11.88 11.27
C THR A 947 13.65 -11.38 9.89
N ASP A 948 14.17 -11.98 8.82
CA ASP A 948 13.83 -11.54 7.47
C ASP A 948 12.36 -11.85 7.14
N ARG A 949 11.73 -10.97 6.36
CA ARG A 949 10.44 -11.27 5.74
C ARG A 949 10.67 -11.96 4.41
N ILE A 950 9.79 -12.89 4.04
CA ILE A 950 9.73 -13.37 2.65
C ILE A 950 9.12 -12.22 1.84
N LEU A 951 9.99 -11.31 1.36
CA LEU A 951 9.58 -10.25 0.47
C LEU A 951 8.90 -10.90 -0.75
N SER A 952 7.65 -10.53 -0.98
CA SER A 952 6.75 -11.11 -1.98
C SER A 952 7.36 -10.94 -3.38
N THR A 953 8.14 -11.92 -3.80
CA THR A 953 8.48 -12.07 -5.20
C THR A 953 7.37 -12.93 -5.81
N VAL A 954 6.84 -12.47 -6.94
CA VAL A 954 5.78 -13.17 -7.69
C VAL A 954 6.30 -14.50 -8.26
N GLU A 955 7.63 -14.70 -8.23
CA GLU A 955 8.32 -15.88 -8.75
C GLU A 955 8.52 -16.97 -7.69
N PRO A 956 8.57 -18.25 -8.11
CA PRO A 956 8.90 -19.34 -7.21
C PRO A 956 10.33 -19.22 -6.68
N ILE A 957 10.50 -19.43 -5.37
CA ILE A 957 11.80 -19.38 -4.69
C ILE A 957 12.19 -20.77 -4.21
N THR A 958 13.44 -21.16 -4.35
CA THR A 958 13.99 -22.45 -3.92
C THR A 958 14.83 -22.28 -2.67
N ILE A 959 14.48 -23.02 -1.62
CA ILE A 959 15.16 -22.97 -0.33
C ILE A 959 15.73 -24.33 0.01
N ASP A 960 17.03 -24.33 0.26
CA ASP A 960 17.73 -25.47 0.80
C ASP A 960 17.86 -25.31 2.32
N VAL A 961 17.42 -26.31 3.08
CA VAL A 961 17.72 -26.43 4.50
C VAL A 961 19.07 -27.13 4.62
N ILE A 962 20.02 -26.44 5.23
CA ILE A 962 21.40 -26.87 5.34
C ILE A 962 21.82 -26.92 6.81
N SER A 963 22.83 -27.73 7.13
CA SER A 963 23.40 -27.77 8.48
C SER A 963 24.11 -26.46 8.82
N ARG A 964 23.94 -25.93 10.03
CA ARG A 964 24.71 -24.79 10.55
C ARG A 964 26.21 -25.03 10.53
N ASP A 965 26.65 -26.28 10.68
CA ASP A 965 28.08 -26.62 10.59
C ASP A 965 28.64 -26.39 9.19
N SER A 966 27.78 -26.34 8.17
CA SER A 966 28.14 -26.00 6.80
C SER A 966 28.13 -24.49 6.53
N THR A 967 27.76 -23.69 7.54
CA THR A 967 27.69 -22.23 7.47
C THR A 967 28.82 -21.58 8.26
N MET A 968 29.13 -20.33 7.94
CA MET A 968 30.19 -19.54 8.56
C MET A 968 29.74 -18.09 8.67
N LYS A 969 29.93 -17.47 9.83
CA LYS A 969 29.76 -16.01 9.95
C LYS A 969 31.00 -15.34 9.38
N VAL A 970 30.78 -14.37 8.52
CA VAL A 970 31.84 -13.59 7.89
C VAL A 970 31.60 -12.13 8.19
N LYS A 971 32.61 -11.48 8.75
CA LYS A 971 32.61 -10.05 9.02
C LYS A 971 33.49 -9.37 7.97
N ILE A 972 32.90 -8.53 7.15
CA ILE A 972 33.61 -7.81 6.09
C ILE A 972 33.63 -6.35 6.46
N SER A 973 34.82 -5.76 6.49
CA SER A 973 34.99 -4.35 6.84
C SER A 973 35.65 -3.57 5.71
N TYR A 974 35.20 -2.34 5.51
CA TYR A 974 35.82 -1.36 4.63
C TYR A 974 35.76 0.00 5.33
N GLU A 975 36.90 0.65 5.47
CA GLU A 975 37.02 1.89 6.26
C GLU A 975 36.45 1.72 7.68
N ASN A 976 35.42 2.51 8.02
CA ASN A 976 34.72 2.47 9.29
C ASN A 976 33.41 1.65 9.24
N GLN A 977 33.08 1.08 8.07
CA GLN A 977 31.89 0.27 7.87
C GLN A 977 32.21 -1.22 8.05
N CYS A 978 31.28 -1.94 8.64
CA CYS A 978 31.43 -3.35 8.94
C CYS A 978 30.09 -4.06 8.77
N GLU A 979 30.07 -5.08 7.93
CA GLU A 979 28.91 -5.92 7.70
C GLU A 979 29.21 -7.34 8.18
N LYS A 980 28.24 -7.95 8.86
CA LYS A 980 28.30 -9.36 9.26
C LYS A 980 27.26 -10.11 8.45
N ILE A 981 27.69 -11.16 7.76
CA ILE A 981 26.82 -12.00 6.95
C ILE A 981 27.08 -13.47 7.28
N CYS A 982 26.05 -14.30 7.16
CA CYS A 982 26.19 -15.75 7.24
C CYS A 982 26.27 -16.33 5.83
N VAL A 983 27.27 -17.15 5.54
CA VAL A 983 27.46 -17.77 4.22
C VAL A 983 27.83 -19.25 4.34
N LEU A 984 27.69 -20.01 3.26
CA LEU A 984 28.19 -21.40 3.22
C LEU A 984 29.71 -21.41 3.33
N LYS A 985 30.28 -22.34 4.11
CA LYS A 985 31.74 -22.59 4.15
C LYS A 985 32.33 -22.87 2.77
N ALA A 986 31.52 -23.47 1.88
CA ALA A 986 31.88 -23.75 0.49
C ALA A 986 31.90 -22.50 -0.43
N THR A 987 31.29 -21.39 0.00
CA THR A 987 31.25 -20.15 -0.81
C THR A 987 32.67 -19.66 -1.05
N LYS A 988 33.01 -19.38 -2.31
CA LYS A 988 34.32 -18.82 -2.66
C LYS A 988 34.36 -17.34 -2.29
N ILE A 989 35.51 -16.85 -1.83
CA ILE A 989 35.67 -15.45 -1.41
C ILE A 989 35.31 -14.45 -2.53
N ASN A 990 35.64 -14.75 -3.78
CA ASN A 990 35.30 -13.89 -4.92
C ASN A 990 33.79 -13.79 -5.18
N GLN A 991 33.01 -14.83 -4.88
CA GLN A 991 31.54 -14.79 -4.97
C GLN A 991 30.95 -13.84 -3.93
N LEU A 992 31.56 -13.79 -2.74
CA LEU A 992 31.21 -12.85 -1.68
C LEU A 992 31.36 -11.40 -2.13
N LEU A 993 32.48 -11.11 -2.80
CA LEU A 993 32.79 -9.77 -3.33
C LEU A 993 31.91 -9.37 -4.51
N ASN A 994 31.36 -10.34 -5.23
CA ASN A 994 30.42 -10.09 -6.33
C ASN A 994 28.96 -9.96 -5.85
N ASN A 995 28.69 -10.05 -4.54
CA ASN A 995 27.35 -9.91 -4.01
C ASN A 995 26.88 -8.45 -4.11
N GLU A 996 25.92 -8.19 -4.99
CA GLU A 996 25.36 -6.86 -5.26
C GLU A 996 24.77 -6.18 -4.01
N ASN A 997 24.38 -6.94 -2.99
CA ASN A 997 23.81 -6.40 -1.76
C ASN A 997 24.85 -6.05 -0.69
N LEU A 998 26.08 -6.59 -0.79
CA LEU A 998 27.12 -6.42 0.23
C LEU A 998 27.92 -5.13 0.02
N LEU A 999 28.39 -4.88 -1.21
CA LEU A 999 29.24 -3.74 -1.51
C LEU A 999 28.58 -2.38 -1.21
N PRO A 1000 27.28 -2.15 -1.52
CA PRO A 1000 26.62 -0.89 -1.20
C PRO A 1000 26.54 -0.63 0.31
N LYS A 1001 26.33 -1.67 1.14
CA LYS A 1001 26.32 -1.54 2.60
C LYS A 1001 27.69 -1.13 3.17
N LEU A 1002 28.76 -1.49 2.47
CA LEU A 1002 30.13 -1.07 2.78
C LEU A 1002 30.51 0.27 2.13
N ASN A 1003 29.58 0.98 1.47
CA ASN A 1003 29.84 2.19 0.68
C ASN A 1003 30.89 1.98 -0.44
N LEU A 1004 31.00 0.77 -0.98
CA LEU A 1004 31.86 0.45 -2.11
C LEU A 1004 31.05 0.50 -3.41
N ASN A 1005 31.44 1.37 -4.34
CA ASN A 1005 30.92 1.32 -5.71
C ASN A 1005 31.65 0.21 -6.50
N PHE A 1006 30.92 -0.56 -7.31
CA PHE A 1006 31.41 -1.73 -8.05
C PHE A 1006 32.64 -1.43 -8.91
N ASP A 1007 32.70 -0.24 -9.52
CA ASP A 1007 33.84 0.20 -10.33
C ASP A 1007 35.14 0.37 -9.52
N SER A 1008 35.03 0.68 -8.24
CA SER A 1008 36.15 0.88 -7.31
C SER A 1008 36.76 -0.44 -6.83
N CYS A 1009 36.05 -1.56 -6.95
CA CYS A 1009 36.50 -2.86 -6.44
C CYS A 1009 37.67 -3.45 -7.24
N ARG A 1010 37.97 -2.94 -8.44
CA ARG A 1010 39.10 -3.42 -9.27
C ARG A 1010 40.46 -3.18 -8.62
N ASP A 1011 40.57 -2.15 -7.81
CA ASP A 1011 41.79 -1.78 -7.09
C ASP A 1011 41.68 -2.12 -5.59
N CYS A 1012 40.71 -2.95 -5.20
CA CYS A 1012 40.57 -3.43 -3.84
C CYS A 1012 41.26 -4.79 -3.67
N VAL A 1013 41.83 -5.00 -2.50
CA VAL A 1013 42.49 -6.23 -2.09
C VAL A 1013 41.87 -6.69 -0.78
N LEU A 1014 41.66 -7.99 -0.62
CA LEU A 1014 41.16 -8.55 0.63
C LEU A 1014 42.34 -8.93 1.54
N ALA A 1015 42.26 -8.56 2.81
CA ALA A 1015 43.14 -9.03 3.87
C ALA A 1015 42.34 -9.87 4.87
N LEU A 1016 42.99 -10.86 5.47
CA LEU A 1016 42.42 -11.64 6.57
C LEU A 1016 42.65 -10.89 7.90
N GLY A 1017 41.57 -10.50 8.58
CA GLY A 1017 41.60 -9.75 9.83
C GLY A 1017 42.17 -8.33 9.72
N GLU A 1018 42.75 -7.83 10.81
CA GLU A 1018 43.33 -6.49 10.88
C GLU A 1018 44.80 -6.43 10.40
N ASN A 1019 45.41 -7.57 10.07
CA ASN A 1019 46.82 -7.62 9.73
C ASN A 1019 47.06 -7.29 8.24
N PRO A 1020 47.64 -6.11 7.89
CA PRO A 1020 47.95 -5.76 6.50
C PRO A 1020 48.84 -6.75 5.77
N ASP A 1021 49.66 -7.50 6.50
CA ASP A 1021 50.61 -8.44 5.91
C ASP A 1021 49.94 -9.73 5.42
N GLN A 1022 48.66 -9.96 5.79
CA GLN A 1022 47.87 -11.13 5.37
C GLN A 1022 47.00 -10.83 4.15
N ARG A 1023 47.61 -10.26 3.10
CA ARG A 1023 46.96 -10.08 1.80
C ARG A 1023 46.59 -11.43 1.20
N LEU A 1024 45.32 -11.59 0.85
CA LEU A 1024 44.86 -12.73 0.08
C LEU A 1024 45.30 -12.58 -1.38
N SER A 1025 45.93 -13.62 -1.92
CA SER A 1025 46.26 -13.68 -3.34
C SER A 1025 44.99 -13.92 -4.18
N ASN A 1026 45.07 -13.69 -5.49
CA ASN A 1026 43.97 -14.05 -6.39
C ASN A 1026 43.62 -15.55 -6.33
N GLU A 1027 44.58 -16.41 -6.02
CA GLU A 1027 44.34 -17.84 -5.80
C GLU A 1027 43.57 -18.08 -4.50
N ASP A 1028 43.89 -17.33 -3.43
CA ASP A 1028 43.17 -17.40 -2.16
C ASP A 1028 41.72 -16.90 -2.30
N THR A 1029 41.47 -15.89 -3.14
CA THR A 1029 40.08 -15.44 -3.38
C THR A 1029 39.20 -16.48 -4.08
N ARG A 1030 39.79 -17.53 -4.67
CA ARG A 1030 39.08 -18.65 -5.29
C ARG A 1030 38.84 -19.81 -4.33
N LYS A 1031 39.47 -19.79 -3.15
CA LYS A 1031 39.28 -20.83 -2.13
C LYS A 1031 37.95 -20.63 -1.39
N PRO A 1032 37.33 -21.71 -0.90
CA PRO A 1032 36.18 -21.65 0.00
C PRO A 1032 36.49 -20.87 1.28
N ILE A 1033 35.52 -20.13 1.80
CA ILE A 1033 35.65 -19.36 3.04
C ILE A 1033 36.00 -20.26 4.24
N GLY A 1034 35.53 -21.50 4.26
CA GLY A 1034 35.82 -22.48 5.31
C GLY A 1034 37.31 -22.85 5.44
N GLU A 1035 38.14 -22.59 4.42
CA GLU A 1035 39.60 -22.79 4.54
C GLU A 1035 40.30 -21.69 5.36
N PHE A 1036 39.60 -20.58 5.64
CA PHE A 1036 40.13 -19.44 6.38
C PHE A 1036 39.61 -19.35 7.82
N SER A 1037 38.69 -20.23 8.22
CA SER A 1037 38.27 -20.37 9.61
C SER A 1037 39.29 -21.24 10.36
N GLY A 1038 39.91 -20.70 11.41
CA GLY A 1038 40.62 -21.57 12.38
C GLY A 1038 39.63 -22.52 13.07
N ASP A 1039 40.12 -23.66 13.58
CA ASP A 1039 39.27 -24.72 14.18
C ASP A 1039 38.33 -24.21 15.29
N ASP A 1040 38.66 -23.09 15.94
CA ASP A 1040 37.87 -22.48 17.03
C ASP A 1040 37.20 -21.14 16.65
N GLN A 1041 37.35 -20.64 15.42
CA GLN A 1041 36.79 -19.35 15.03
C GLN A 1041 35.37 -19.50 14.52
N GLU A 1042 34.39 -18.88 15.20
CA GLU A 1042 33.00 -18.78 14.72
C GLU A 1042 32.82 -17.72 13.63
N VAL A 1043 33.75 -16.76 13.53
CA VAL A 1043 33.67 -15.62 12.60
C VAL A 1043 34.99 -15.47 11.84
N VAL A 1044 34.94 -15.50 10.50
CA VAL A 1044 36.07 -15.10 9.65
C VAL A 1044 35.97 -13.60 9.41
N GLU A 1045 37.02 -12.86 9.74
CA GLU A 1045 37.08 -11.43 9.47
C GLU A 1045 37.86 -11.16 8.17
N PHE A 1046 37.22 -10.50 7.22
CA PHE A 1046 37.87 -9.95 6.04
C PHE A 1046 37.87 -8.43 6.10
N ARG A 1047 38.97 -7.83 5.68
CA ARG A 1047 39.10 -6.39 5.54
C ARG A 1047 39.45 -6.03 4.11
N ILE A 1048 38.64 -5.18 3.52
CA ILE A 1048 38.88 -4.66 2.18
C ILE A 1048 39.88 -3.49 2.31
N ALA A 1049 41.01 -3.60 1.62
CA ALA A 1049 42.03 -2.56 1.50
C ALA A 1049 42.04 -2.00 0.08
N LEU A 1050 42.31 -0.70 -0.05
CA LEU A 1050 42.61 -0.06 -1.32
C LEU A 1050 44.07 -0.29 -1.67
N LEU A 1051 44.35 -0.81 -2.87
CA LEU A 1051 45.70 -0.98 -3.39
C LEU A 1051 46.12 0.28 -4.14
N ILE A 1052 47.02 1.06 -3.54
CA ILE A 1052 47.62 2.23 -4.16
C ILE A 1052 48.90 1.83 -4.89
N GLN A 1053 49.02 2.18 -6.17
CA GLN A 1053 50.22 1.93 -6.97
C GLN A 1053 50.96 3.24 -7.26
N ILE A 1054 52.20 3.35 -6.78
CA ILE A 1054 53.06 4.52 -7.00
C ILE A 1054 54.17 4.12 -7.95
N SER A 1055 54.14 4.65 -9.18
CA SER A 1055 55.13 4.31 -10.22
C SER A 1055 56.16 5.43 -10.35
N THR A 1056 57.45 5.11 -10.38
CA THR A 1056 58.47 6.13 -10.61
C THR A 1056 58.55 6.46 -12.10
N SER A 1057 58.89 7.71 -12.45
CA SER A 1057 59.01 8.17 -13.84
C SER A 1057 60.05 7.39 -14.68
N ASN A 1058 60.97 6.69 -14.03
CA ASN A 1058 61.86 5.72 -14.65
C ASN A 1058 61.12 4.38 -14.76
N ASN A 1059 60.43 4.16 -15.89
CA ASN A 1059 59.60 2.97 -16.25
C ASN A 1059 60.24 1.57 -16.07
N SER A 1060 61.46 1.45 -15.51
CA SER A 1060 62.13 0.18 -15.23
C SER A 1060 61.83 -0.41 -13.85
N GLU A 1061 61.31 0.38 -12.90
CA GLU A 1061 61.00 -0.10 -11.56
C GLU A 1061 59.54 -0.57 -11.46
N LYS A 1062 59.31 -1.70 -10.79
CA LYS A 1062 57.94 -2.15 -10.48
C LYS A 1062 57.27 -1.09 -9.61
N PRO A 1063 55.99 -0.75 -9.85
CA PRO A 1063 55.26 0.19 -9.00
C PRO A 1063 55.28 -0.28 -7.55
N GLU A 1064 55.48 0.67 -6.65
CA GLU A 1064 55.36 0.43 -5.22
C GLU A 1064 53.88 0.30 -4.87
N GLU A 1065 53.53 -0.82 -4.24
CA GLU A 1065 52.17 -1.13 -3.83
C GLU A 1065 51.98 -0.80 -2.35
N VAL A 1066 51.06 0.10 -2.05
CA VAL A 1066 50.71 0.53 -0.69
C VAL A 1066 49.27 0.11 -0.41
N LEU A 1067 49.05 -0.61 0.68
CA LEU A 1067 47.71 -1.01 1.12
C LEU A 1067 47.16 0.03 2.10
N LEU A 1068 45.98 0.56 1.81
CA LEU A 1068 45.29 1.51 2.68
C LEU A 1068 43.91 0.98 3.07
N PHE A 1069 43.63 0.96 4.37
CA PHE A 1069 42.34 0.55 4.90
C PHE A 1069 41.34 1.70 5.08
N ASN A 1070 41.78 2.94 4.87
CA ASN A 1070 40.99 4.15 5.05
C ASN A 1070 41.42 5.19 4.02
N ARG A 1071 40.48 5.80 3.28
CA ARG A 1071 40.78 6.89 2.34
C ARG A 1071 40.98 8.25 3.02
N LYS A 1072 40.68 8.36 4.31
CA LYS A 1072 40.94 9.57 5.13
C LYS A 1072 42.42 9.67 5.53
N VAL A 1073 43.28 9.56 4.53
CA VAL A 1073 44.73 9.70 4.66
C VAL A 1073 45.13 10.81 3.71
N THR A 1074 45.90 11.76 4.21
CA THR A 1074 46.45 12.86 3.41
C THR A 1074 47.50 12.34 2.43
N ILE A 1075 47.75 13.06 1.34
CA ILE A 1075 48.82 12.69 0.40
C ILE A 1075 50.19 12.67 1.11
N GLU A 1076 50.39 13.53 2.13
CA GLU A 1076 51.59 13.48 2.98
C GLU A 1076 51.70 12.17 3.77
N GLU A 1077 50.64 11.75 4.44
CA GLU A 1077 50.62 10.49 5.19
C GLU A 1077 50.78 9.28 4.27
N LEU A 1078 50.11 9.28 3.10
CA LEU A 1078 50.30 8.26 2.08
C LEU A 1078 51.77 8.18 1.64
N PHE A 1079 52.40 9.35 1.45
CA PHE A 1079 53.80 9.44 1.09
C PHE A 1079 54.72 8.90 2.20
N GLN A 1080 54.42 9.19 3.46
CA GLN A 1080 55.14 8.64 4.62
C GLN A 1080 54.98 7.12 4.74
N ILE A 1081 53.78 6.59 4.50
CA ILE A 1081 53.51 5.16 4.48
C ILE A 1081 54.29 4.47 3.33
N SER A 1082 54.42 5.15 2.18
CA SER A 1082 55.03 4.59 0.97
C SER A 1082 56.56 4.46 0.95
N LYS A 1083 57.28 4.55 2.09
CA LYS A 1083 58.77 4.59 2.15
C LYS A 1083 59.43 5.63 1.22
N GLY A 1084 58.66 6.53 0.60
CA GLY A 1084 59.12 7.47 -0.42
C GLY A 1084 60.12 8.50 0.12
N SER A 1085 60.06 8.80 1.41
CA SER A 1085 61.00 9.69 2.11
C SER A 1085 62.43 9.16 2.15
N GLU A 1086 62.62 7.84 2.17
CA GLU A 1086 63.95 7.21 2.17
C GLU A 1086 64.60 7.20 0.78
N ARG A 1087 63.79 7.29 -0.28
CA ARG A 1087 64.25 7.23 -1.69
C ARG A 1087 64.48 8.60 -2.34
N GLY A 1088 64.24 9.69 -1.60
CA GLY A 1088 64.55 11.06 -2.06
C GLY A 1088 63.51 11.69 -3.01
N TYR A 1089 62.32 11.10 -3.12
CA TYR A 1089 61.21 11.69 -3.87
C TYR A 1089 60.62 12.88 -3.10
N LYS A 1090 60.11 13.89 -3.82
CA LYS A 1090 59.59 15.13 -3.20
C LYS A 1090 58.11 15.37 -3.35
N TYR A 1091 57.44 14.72 -4.31
CA TYR A 1091 56.04 15.00 -4.65
C TYR A 1091 55.39 13.72 -5.20
N LEU A 1092 54.07 13.61 -5.04
CA LEU A 1092 53.22 12.65 -5.76
C LEU A 1092 52.41 13.40 -6.83
N ALA A 1093 52.29 12.81 -8.01
CA ALA A 1093 51.44 13.31 -9.07
C ALA A 1093 50.31 12.32 -9.38
N SER A 1094 49.15 12.85 -9.76
CA SER A 1094 48.03 12.05 -10.27
C SER A 1094 48.49 11.27 -11.50
N TYR A 1095 48.19 9.98 -11.56
CA TYR A 1095 48.60 9.16 -12.70
C TYR A 1095 47.82 9.55 -13.95
N GLN A 1096 46.56 9.96 -13.83
CA GLN A 1096 45.75 10.35 -14.98
C GLN A 1096 46.12 11.75 -15.50
N THR A 1097 46.17 12.74 -14.61
CA THR A 1097 46.35 14.15 -14.97
C THR A 1097 47.80 14.58 -15.05
N LYS A 1098 48.71 13.79 -14.49
CA LYS A 1098 50.15 14.10 -14.34
C LYS A 1098 50.42 15.38 -13.53
N LYS A 1099 49.42 15.89 -12.79
CA LYS A 1099 49.57 17.07 -11.93
C LYS A 1099 50.06 16.67 -10.55
N ILE A 1100 50.99 17.45 -10.00
CA ILE A 1100 51.41 17.32 -8.60
C ILE A 1100 50.21 17.59 -7.70
N ILE A 1101 49.99 16.70 -6.74
CA ILE A 1101 48.91 16.80 -5.77
C ILE A 1101 49.48 17.45 -4.51
N ASP A 1102 48.72 18.37 -3.93
CA ASP A 1102 49.10 19.03 -2.68
C ASP A 1102 49.04 18.05 -1.51
N PHE A 1103 50.04 18.13 -0.62
CA PHE A 1103 50.24 17.22 0.50
C PHE A 1103 49.04 17.14 1.46
N HIS A 1104 48.28 18.23 1.59
CA HIS A 1104 47.14 18.32 2.50
C HIS A 1104 45.83 17.80 1.89
N HIS A 1105 45.80 17.41 0.62
CA HIS A 1105 44.62 16.78 0.05
C HIS A 1105 44.39 15.41 0.69
N LEU A 1106 43.14 15.09 0.97
CA LEU A 1106 42.75 13.74 1.35
C LEU A 1106 42.70 12.86 0.09
N LEU A 1107 43.13 11.62 0.22
CA LEU A 1107 43.06 10.64 -0.86
C LEU A 1107 41.63 10.42 -1.35
N SER A 1108 40.63 10.55 -0.46
CA SER A 1108 39.20 10.52 -0.80
C SER A 1108 38.81 11.55 -1.86
N ASP A 1109 39.47 12.71 -1.88
CA ASP A 1109 39.12 13.84 -2.75
C ASP A 1109 39.73 13.70 -4.15
N VAL A 1110 40.82 12.96 -4.25
CA VAL A 1110 41.53 12.72 -5.52
C VAL A 1110 40.85 11.62 -6.34
N ASN A 1111 40.25 10.63 -5.65
CA ASN A 1111 39.58 9.48 -6.26
C ASN A 1111 40.44 8.72 -7.31
N GLU A 1112 41.76 8.65 -7.08
CA GLU A 1112 42.71 7.88 -7.87
C GLU A 1112 43.42 6.84 -6.98
N THR A 1113 43.72 5.69 -7.58
CA THR A 1113 44.45 4.57 -6.93
C THR A 1113 45.87 4.43 -7.46
N ARG A 1114 46.24 5.22 -8.47
CA ARG A 1114 47.56 5.16 -9.12
C ARG A 1114 48.18 6.55 -9.11
N PHE A 1115 49.45 6.63 -8.74
CA PHE A 1115 50.23 7.86 -8.65
C PHE A 1115 51.60 7.72 -9.32
N LEU A 1116 52.23 8.87 -9.59
CA LEU A 1116 53.57 9.01 -10.15
C LEU A 1116 54.52 9.75 -9.22
#